data_AF-A0A398CV30-F1
#
_entry.id   AF-A0A398CV30-F1
#
_cell.length_a   1.000
_cell.length_b   1.000
_cell.length_c   1.000
_cell.angle_alpha   90.00
_cell.angle_beta   90.00
_cell.angle_gamma   90.00
#
_symmetry.space_group_name_H-M   'P 1'
#
loop_
_entity.id
_entity.type
_entity.pdbx_description
1 polymer ?
#
loop_
_entity_poly.entity_id
_entity_poly.type
_entity_poly.pdbx_seq_one_letter_code
_entity_poly.pdbx_strand_id
1 'polypeptide(L)'
;MLDVTGFRFDFADEDTEEGALADDIAINDFAAREVSMHDIAIVGISAELPLAEDADHYWRILRDGKDAVASFPKRRRQDVEAYIRRLGLDPETVAYFDGAYLEEIDKFDPGFFRMSPRDASLTSPSQRLFLQTAWKTIEDAGYGGGKLAGTKTGVYIGYCADAIHDYKRLIAEEDPSGVPIAIPGNLTSVIASRISYLLDLKGPALSVDTACSSSLVAVHLACQAIRSGDCDMALAGSVKTLTLPIDTGMRVGIESSDGRARTFGDGADGTGMGEGSAAVLLKPLAKALADGDSVYAVIKGSAINQDGSSAGITAPNAAAQEEAIVQAWLDADIDPSTVSYIEAHGTGTKLGDPIEIEGISRAFRRFTDERQFCAIGSVKTNLGHLDNAAGIVGLLKAVLALKHKELPPSLHFERPNRHIDFIESPVYVNDKLKAWETGTSPRRCGVSAFGLSGTNCHIVLEEAPTYEEQEGTDFYEEGGVFALSARSGESLARSVRKYADWFEERGGSGLNIADLCYTASTGRSHYDYRIAAVVRDGDELAALLRAARNLPPEKFGETGFLYSHSPAAEGSAAVKPIGESGYGQLSAADKLSAENAARELIDRICGEDDIGRSGHSHDKADLERLSALYVQGADIPWERLYAGQRRCKLNLPTYMFDKVRCWVDGDPSRKRSAAQAAGAATASGGMTAAKAAAADAGEELEVDIEEAVAEAWARVLGVRPGPNDDFFALGGHSLSAVQLIANLQQEFGIELSLSEVFRSPTVASLAEAIRDAARNDSDKITPCAPSDRYPVSSAQKRLFILSELHGDNTGYNMPALMEIEGAVDKERLVQALQTIIDRHESLRTTFGWEDGEIVQRVHPAAEPSVEFLEAGPEGIDGAVRAFIRPFQLDRLPLLRIGLLRTDARKHLLLFDMHHIVSDGFSVGKLAGDFARIYGGVELPPLPIQYKDYAAWQEKRFGSESFLEHERYWKRQFAVPAPKLRLPTDRDRTGEAGASAYEGKTVFFRADQSLSRRLEELAASTGTTLFMVLLAAYNVLLSKYSGQEDIVVGSAVAGRTRAELEPLIGMFVNTLALRNYPSKEKSFRRFLAEVKENAREAFEHQEYPFERLAAELGDAVRPGQDNPLFDTMFVHQNTALPELDFGEAKLRPYSYDFGISKLDLTLQSWANGPELTFSLEYRTALFRHDTMVDFSERFLRMLELAAGEEDFALRDADLLEQSERSRIEENIRAGKETVFADFEF
;
A
#
# COMPACT_ATOMS: atom_id res chain seq x y z
N MET A 1 18.99 51.45 -22.71
CA MET A 1 20.09 52.38 -22.45
C MET A 1 19.58 53.38 -21.43
N LEU A 2 20.23 53.47 -20.25
CA LEU A 2 20.19 54.57 -19.26
C LEU A 2 18.84 55.16 -18.82
N ASP A 3 18.54 54.91 -17.53
CA ASP A 3 18.28 55.87 -16.44
C ASP A 3 17.50 57.19 -16.68
N VAL A 4 16.87 57.63 -15.59
CA VAL A 4 16.48 59.01 -15.22
C VAL A 4 14.98 59.38 -15.31
N THR A 5 14.37 59.34 -14.11
CA THR A 5 13.37 60.26 -13.50
C THR A 5 12.05 60.62 -14.22
N GLY A 6 10.95 60.20 -13.58
CA GLY A 6 10.04 61.08 -12.84
C GLY A 6 9.16 62.08 -13.60
N PHE A 7 7.84 61.91 -13.50
CA PHE A 7 6.88 63.02 -13.44
C PHE A 7 5.67 62.66 -12.57
N ARG A 8 5.48 63.47 -11.52
CA ARG A 8 4.32 63.61 -10.63
C ARG A 8 3.15 64.30 -11.34
N PHE A 9 1.93 64.06 -10.89
CA PHE A 9 1.00 65.14 -10.51
C PHE A 9 0.08 64.70 -9.36
N ASP A 10 -0.09 65.64 -8.42
CA ASP A 10 -0.76 65.58 -7.12
C ASP A 10 -2.20 66.13 -7.15
N PHE A 11 -2.88 65.95 -5.99
CA PHE A 11 -3.99 66.71 -5.36
C PHE A 11 -5.41 66.11 -5.54
N ALA A 12 -6.03 65.55 -4.48
CA ALA A 12 -6.67 66.18 -3.29
C ALA A 12 -8.18 66.46 -3.59
N ASP A 13 -9.18 66.37 -2.70
CA ASP A 13 -9.30 66.33 -1.24
C ASP A 13 -10.72 65.81 -0.86
N GLU A 14 -10.83 65.35 0.39
CA GLU A 14 -11.96 65.49 1.34
C GLU A 14 -13.32 64.76 1.24
N ASP A 15 -13.63 64.11 2.37
CA ASP A 15 -14.86 64.14 3.18
C ASP A 15 -15.99 63.09 3.04
N THR A 16 -16.22 62.46 4.22
CA THR A 16 -17.49 62.12 4.91
C THR A 16 -17.97 60.66 5.03
N GLU A 17 -17.89 60.23 6.31
CA GLU A 17 -18.93 59.64 7.16
C GLU A 17 -19.22 58.13 7.20
N GLU A 18 -19.10 57.66 8.44
CA GLU A 18 -19.62 56.47 9.12
C GLU A 18 -21.02 55.99 8.69
N GLY A 19 -21.23 54.66 8.78
CA GLY A 19 -22.53 54.14 9.21
C GLY A 19 -22.94 52.76 8.69
N ALA A 20 -22.92 51.78 9.60
CA ALA A 20 -23.86 50.65 9.72
C ALA A 20 -23.76 49.46 8.74
N LEU A 21 -23.18 48.35 9.22
CA LEU A 21 -23.92 47.17 9.70
C LEU A 21 -22.92 46.06 10.06
N ALA A 22 -22.57 46.03 11.34
CA ALA A 22 -22.19 44.81 12.04
C ALA A 22 -23.49 44.11 12.49
N ASP A 23 -23.55 42.81 12.25
CA ASP A 23 -24.33 41.73 12.89
C ASP A 23 -23.81 40.46 12.16
N ASP A 24 -23.43 39.32 12.73
CA ASP A 24 -23.36 38.84 14.10
C ASP A 24 -22.54 37.54 14.02
N ILE A 25 -21.30 37.50 14.51
CA ILE A 25 -20.66 36.28 15.02
C ILE A 25 -19.89 36.71 16.27
N ALA A 26 -20.58 36.66 17.40
CA ALA A 26 -19.98 36.81 18.72
C ALA A 26 -19.02 35.63 18.98
N ILE A 27 -17.75 35.80 18.62
CA ILE A 27 -16.66 35.03 19.19
C ILE A 27 -16.48 35.59 20.60
N ASN A 28 -17.05 34.91 21.58
CA ASN A 28 -16.82 35.22 22.98
C ASN A 28 -15.32 35.15 23.30
N ASP A 29 -14.89 36.19 23.98
CA ASP A 29 -13.57 36.57 24.43
C ASP A 29 -12.89 35.45 25.25
N PHE A 30 -12.24 34.50 24.57
CA PHE A 30 -11.24 33.63 25.20
C PHE A 30 -9.98 34.48 25.39
N ALA A 31 -9.57 34.70 26.64
CA ALA A 31 -8.29 35.31 26.96
C ALA A 31 -7.17 34.64 26.17
N ALA A 32 -6.70 35.32 25.12
CA ALA A 32 -5.73 34.84 24.18
C ALA A 32 -4.37 34.64 24.88
N ARG A 33 -4.12 33.43 25.36
CA ARG A 33 -2.82 32.81 25.15
C ARG A 33 -2.83 32.33 23.70
N GLU A 34 -2.03 32.92 22.83
CA GLU A 34 -1.83 32.43 21.46
C GLU A 34 -1.58 30.92 21.51
N VAL A 35 -2.53 30.12 21.02
CA VAL A 35 -2.37 28.66 20.98
C VAL A 35 -1.34 28.36 19.89
N SER A 36 -0.13 28.04 20.32
CA SER A 36 0.99 27.80 19.42
C SER A 36 0.72 26.58 18.54
N MET A 37 0.89 26.75 17.21
CA MET A 37 0.89 25.63 16.26
C MET A 37 2.10 24.70 16.42
N HIS A 38 3.07 25.08 17.25
CA HIS A 38 4.23 24.27 17.63
C HIS A 38 3.91 23.15 18.62
N ASP A 39 2.91 23.38 19.49
CA ASP A 39 2.54 22.46 20.56
C ASP A 39 1.80 21.24 20.00
N ILE A 40 2.22 20.04 20.40
CA ILE A 40 1.66 18.79 19.91
C ILE A 40 0.91 18.08 21.05
N ALA A 41 -0.40 17.91 20.90
CA ALA A 41 -1.22 17.16 21.83
C ALA A 41 -1.05 15.65 21.63
N ILE A 42 -0.98 14.93 22.76
CA ILE A 42 -1.16 13.48 22.80
C ILE A 42 -2.64 13.21 23.03
N VAL A 43 -3.35 12.76 21.98
CA VAL A 43 -4.81 12.60 21.98
C VAL A 43 -5.28 11.17 22.19
N GLY A 44 -4.39 10.19 22.03
CA GLY A 44 -4.67 8.78 22.33
C GLY A 44 -3.41 8.03 22.73
N ILE A 45 -3.55 7.05 23.61
CA ILE A 45 -2.46 6.19 24.06
C ILE A 45 -2.90 4.72 24.08
N SER A 46 -1.94 3.81 23.94
CA SER A 46 -2.14 2.39 24.25
C SER A 46 -0.85 1.77 24.74
N ALA A 47 -0.97 0.81 25.65
CA ALA A 47 0.14 0.07 26.22
C ALA A 47 -0.27 -1.38 26.45
N GLU A 48 0.52 -2.32 25.97
CA GLU A 48 0.41 -3.73 26.33
C GLU A 48 1.78 -4.18 26.85
N LEU A 49 1.85 -4.36 28.17
CA LEU A 49 3.06 -4.51 28.95
C LEU A 49 2.93 -5.70 29.92
N PRO A 50 4.03 -6.24 30.45
CA PRO A 50 3.99 -7.28 31.47
C PRO A 50 3.08 -6.87 32.64
N LEU A 51 2.11 -7.73 32.98
CA LEU A 51 1.05 -7.49 33.98
C LEU A 51 0.03 -6.37 33.64
N ALA A 52 0.10 -5.75 32.46
CA ALA A 52 -0.79 -4.67 32.05
C ALA A 52 -1.28 -4.81 30.61
N GLU A 53 -2.59 -5.05 30.45
CA GLU A 53 -3.24 -5.20 29.14
C GLU A 53 -3.59 -3.84 28.47
N ASP A 54 -3.48 -2.74 29.23
CA ASP A 54 -3.78 -1.36 28.83
C ASP A 54 -3.07 -0.32 29.72
N ALA A 55 -3.24 0.96 29.37
CA ALA A 55 -2.62 2.09 30.07
C ALA A 55 -3.09 2.27 31.53
N ASP A 56 -4.35 1.93 31.85
CA ASP A 56 -4.88 2.05 33.22
C ASP A 56 -4.25 0.96 34.12
N HIS A 57 -4.13 -0.28 33.62
CA HIS A 57 -3.38 -1.34 34.29
C HIS A 57 -1.90 -0.96 34.47
N TYR A 58 -1.29 -0.37 33.45
CA TYR A 58 0.11 0.08 33.52
C TYR A 58 0.30 1.14 34.61
N TRP A 59 -0.60 2.13 34.70
CA TRP A 59 -0.57 3.11 35.79
C TRP A 59 -0.65 2.44 37.17
N ARG A 60 -1.49 1.42 37.35
CA ARG A 60 -1.57 0.67 38.62
C ARG A 60 -0.25 -0.02 38.98
N ILE A 61 0.45 -0.61 38.01
CA ILE A 61 1.78 -1.21 38.23
C ILE A 61 2.75 -0.16 38.76
N LEU A 62 2.79 1.01 38.10
CA LEU A 62 3.67 2.12 38.46
C LEU A 62 3.34 2.66 39.86
N ARG A 63 2.07 3.00 40.08
CA ARG A 63 1.58 3.61 41.33
C ARG A 63 1.79 2.70 42.53
N ASP A 64 1.51 1.40 42.38
CA ASP A 64 1.65 0.41 43.45
C ASP A 64 3.11 -0.06 43.63
N GLY A 65 4.04 0.41 42.77
CA GLY A 65 5.46 0.06 42.84
C GLY A 65 5.75 -1.42 42.57
N LYS A 66 5.06 -2.01 41.59
CA LYS A 66 5.23 -3.43 41.25
C LYS A 66 6.45 -3.65 40.35
N ASP A 67 7.20 -4.70 40.69
CA ASP A 67 8.29 -5.27 39.88
C ASP A 67 7.70 -6.41 39.02
N ALA A 68 7.80 -6.29 37.70
CA ALA A 68 7.28 -7.26 36.74
C ALA A 68 8.32 -8.28 36.26
N VAL A 69 9.57 -8.21 36.75
CA VAL A 69 10.64 -9.14 36.38
C VAL A 69 10.37 -10.49 37.03
N ALA A 70 10.22 -11.53 36.20
CA ALA A 70 9.96 -12.90 36.62
C ALA A 70 10.68 -13.91 35.71
N SER A 71 10.66 -15.17 36.10
CA SER A 71 11.18 -16.25 35.24
C SER A 71 10.34 -16.48 34.00
N PHE A 72 10.98 -16.92 32.92
CA PHE A 72 10.33 -17.13 31.63
C PHE A 72 9.04 -17.97 31.73
N PRO A 73 7.88 -17.46 31.25
CA PRO A 73 6.59 -18.09 31.45
C PRO A 73 6.54 -19.54 30.97
N LYS A 74 6.04 -20.45 31.83
CA LYS A 74 5.94 -21.89 31.50
C LYS A 74 5.15 -22.14 30.23
N ARG A 75 4.04 -21.41 30.03
CA ARG A 75 3.21 -21.50 28.83
C ARG A 75 3.98 -21.14 27.56
N ARG A 76 4.90 -20.19 27.62
CA ARG A 76 5.72 -19.76 26.47
C ARG A 76 6.89 -20.70 26.15
N ARG A 77 7.25 -21.62 27.05
CA ARG A 77 8.26 -22.65 26.76
C ARG A 77 7.81 -23.58 25.63
N GLN A 78 6.50 -23.86 25.55
CA GLN A 78 5.95 -24.73 24.51
C GLN A 78 6.13 -24.13 23.10
N ASP A 79 6.16 -22.80 22.98
CA ASP A 79 6.28 -22.08 21.72
C ASP A 79 7.68 -22.24 21.10
N VAL A 80 8.68 -22.52 21.93
CA VAL A 80 10.09 -22.65 21.53
C VAL A 80 10.62 -24.07 21.64
N GLU A 81 9.83 -25.00 22.20
CA GLU A 81 10.25 -26.37 22.48
C GLU A 81 10.67 -27.14 21.23
N ALA A 82 9.90 -27.02 20.14
CA ALA A 82 10.21 -27.66 18.86
C ALA A 82 11.55 -27.18 18.31
N TYR A 83 11.77 -25.87 18.32
CA TYR A 83 12.99 -25.23 17.85
C TYR A 83 14.21 -25.67 18.68
N ILE A 84 14.09 -25.68 20.02
CA ILE A 84 15.15 -26.14 20.93
C ILE A 84 15.55 -27.59 20.63
N ARG A 85 14.57 -28.47 20.41
CA ARG A 85 14.84 -29.88 20.04
C ARG A 85 15.59 -29.99 18.72
N ARG A 86 15.28 -29.16 17.72
CA ARG A 86 15.99 -29.15 16.43
C ARG A 86 17.44 -28.69 16.57
N LEU A 87 17.74 -27.80 17.51
CA LEU A 87 19.11 -27.44 17.86
C LEU A 87 19.88 -28.55 18.59
N GLY A 88 19.25 -29.71 18.85
CA GLY A 88 19.88 -30.83 19.57
C GLY A 88 20.01 -30.60 21.07
N LEU A 89 19.28 -29.62 21.62
CA LEU A 89 19.24 -29.31 23.04
C LEU A 89 18.01 -29.96 23.69
N ASP A 90 18.11 -30.32 24.97
CA ASP A 90 16.98 -30.82 25.74
C ASP A 90 16.22 -29.64 26.37
N PRO A 91 14.95 -29.38 25.98
CA PRO A 91 14.13 -28.29 26.52
C PRO A 91 14.01 -28.27 28.05
N GLU A 92 14.15 -29.41 28.73
CA GLU A 92 14.09 -29.49 30.18
C GLU A 92 15.37 -28.99 30.87
N THR A 93 16.48 -28.89 30.13
CA THR A 93 17.80 -28.50 30.64
C THR A 93 18.24 -27.11 30.21
N VAL A 94 17.55 -26.50 29.23
CA VAL A 94 17.86 -25.15 28.75
C VAL A 94 17.54 -24.11 29.83
N ALA A 95 18.51 -23.23 30.10
CA ALA A 95 18.32 -22.10 30.99
C ALA A 95 17.67 -20.93 30.24
N TYR A 96 16.73 -20.26 30.88
CA TYR A 96 16.13 -19.02 30.42
C TYR A 96 16.49 -17.92 31.41
N PHE A 97 16.76 -16.70 30.92
CA PHE A 97 17.01 -15.57 31.81
C PHE A 97 15.69 -15.06 32.43
N ASP A 98 15.77 -14.37 33.57
CA ASP A 98 14.62 -13.65 34.15
C ASP A 98 14.41 -12.31 33.42
N GLY A 99 13.15 -11.92 33.23
CA GLY A 99 12.77 -10.71 32.51
C GLY A 99 11.31 -10.35 32.71
N ALA A 100 10.90 -9.19 32.21
CA ALA A 100 9.49 -8.80 32.20
C ALA A 100 8.84 -9.27 30.90
N TYR A 101 8.02 -10.33 30.97
CA TYR A 101 7.46 -10.99 29.78
C TYR A 101 5.97 -10.71 29.60
N LEU A 102 5.56 -10.57 28.34
CA LEU A 102 4.18 -10.70 27.90
C LEU A 102 3.79 -12.18 27.88
N GLU A 103 2.58 -12.48 28.33
CA GLU A 103 2.12 -13.87 28.43
C GLU A 103 1.62 -14.46 27.10
N GLU A 104 1.05 -13.62 26.23
CA GLU A 104 0.21 -14.04 25.11
C GLU A 104 0.68 -13.49 23.76
N ILE A 105 2.01 -13.45 23.52
CA ILE A 105 2.56 -13.01 22.22
C ILE A 105 2.20 -13.96 21.06
N ASP A 106 1.70 -15.16 21.36
CA ASP A 106 1.15 -16.10 20.39
C ASP A 106 -0.26 -15.73 19.96
N LYS A 107 -0.93 -14.75 20.59
CA LYS A 107 -2.33 -14.40 20.30
C LYS A 107 -2.45 -13.24 19.33
N PHE A 108 -3.40 -13.36 18.40
CA PHE A 108 -3.72 -12.33 17.42
C PHE A 108 -5.14 -12.54 16.87
N ASP A 109 -5.73 -11.50 16.27
CA ASP A 109 -7.04 -11.57 15.61
C ASP A 109 -6.85 -11.42 14.09
N PRO A 110 -6.51 -12.52 13.38
CA PRO A 110 -6.16 -12.46 11.96
C PRO A 110 -7.30 -11.93 11.09
N GLY A 111 -8.53 -12.36 11.38
CA GLY A 111 -9.72 -11.92 10.64
C GLY A 111 -9.95 -10.41 10.77
N PHE A 112 -9.76 -9.83 11.96
CA PHE A 112 -9.86 -8.39 12.16
C PHE A 112 -8.94 -7.59 11.24
N PHE A 113 -7.68 -8.01 11.15
CA PHE A 113 -6.61 -7.32 10.42
C PHE A 113 -6.46 -7.75 8.95
N ARG A 114 -7.46 -8.46 8.38
CA ARG A 114 -7.44 -8.95 6.99
C ARG A 114 -6.22 -9.82 6.68
N MET A 115 -5.86 -10.67 7.62
CA MET A 115 -4.76 -11.64 7.50
C MET A 115 -5.32 -13.05 7.52
N SER A 116 -4.85 -13.91 6.63
CA SER A 116 -5.16 -15.34 6.72
C SER A 116 -4.47 -15.96 7.94
N PRO A 117 -5.01 -17.01 8.57
CA PRO A 117 -4.35 -17.65 9.71
C PRO A 117 -2.94 -18.18 9.42
N ARG A 118 -2.64 -18.56 8.17
CA ARG A 118 -1.28 -18.92 7.76
C ARG A 118 -0.35 -17.71 7.67
N ASP A 119 -0.77 -16.59 7.08
CA ASP A 119 0.05 -15.36 7.09
C ASP A 119 0.29 -14.87 8.53
N ALA A 120 -0.75 -14.89 9.37
CA ALA A 120 -0.64 -14.50 10.76
C ALA A 120 0.28 -15.42 11.59
N SER A 121 0.28 -16.73 11.35
CA SER A 121 1.16 -17.66 12.06
C SER A 121 2.63 -17.47 11.68
N LEU A 122 2.90 -17.03 10.45
CA LEU A 122 4.24 -16.74 9.93
C LEU A 122 4.68 -15.28 10.12
N THR A 123 3.78 -14.40 10.55
CA THR A 123 4.09 -13.00 10.87
C THR A 123 4.68 -12.88 12.28
N SER A 124 5.73 -12.08 12.41
CA SER A 124 6.41 -11.80 13.68
C SER A 124 5.41 -11.38 14.77
N PRO A 125 5.52 -11.92 16.00
CA PRO A 125 4.72 -11.48 17.14
C PRO A 125 4.78 -9.97 17.35
N SER A 126 5.94 -9.34 17.11
CA SER A 126 6.10 -7.89 17.22
C SER A 126 5.16 -7.13 16.29
N GLN A 127 5.07 -7.54 15.01
CA GLN A 127 4.20 -6.85 14.04
C GLN A 127 2.72 -7.04 14.38
N ARG A 128 2.33 -8.26 14.78
CA ARG A 128 0.96 -8.58 15.22
C ARG A 128 0.53 -7.77 16.43
N LEU A 129 1.36 -7.74 17.46
CA LEU A 129 1.10 -6.99 18.68
C LEU A 129 1.01 -5.49 18.39
N PHE A 130 1.91 -4.93 17.57
CA PHE A 130 1.87 -3.51 17.24
C PHE A 130 0.64 -3.12 16.42
N LEU A 131 0.13 -3.97 15.52
CA LEU A 131 -1.14 -3.72 14.82
C LEU A 131 -2.30 -3.54 15.80
N GLN A 132 -2.38 -4.39 16.83
CA GLN A 132 -3.38 -4.28 17.89
C GLN A 132 -3.19 -3.02 18.73
N THR A 133 -1.96 -2.71 19.13
CA THR A 133 -1.64 -1.49 19.89
C THR A 133 -1.97 -0.22 19.10
N ALA A 134 -1.62 -0.18 17.81
CA ALA A 134 -1.92 0.94 16.92
C ALA A 134 -3.44 1.18 16.82
N TRP A 135 -4.21 0.12 16.58
CA TRP A 135 -5.67 0.21 16.51
C TRP A 135 -6.27 0.70 17.84
N LYS A 136 -5.87 0.11 18.98
CA LYS A 136 -6.30 0.55 20.32
C LYS A 136 -5.99 2.03 20.54
N THR A 137 -4.81 2.52 20.11
CA THR A 137 -4.41 3.94 20.26
C THR A 137 -5.34 4.88 19.48
N ILE A 138 -5.74 4.48 18.26
CA ILE A 138 -6.65 5.25 17.42
C ILE A 138 -8.07 5.28 18.02
N GLU A 139 -8.54 4.15 18.55
CA GLU A 139 -9.84 4.12 19.25
C GLU A 139 -9.82 4.88 20.58
N ASP A 140 -8.71 4.87 21.31
CA ASP A 140 -8.55 5.66 22.54
C ASP A 140 -8.68 7.16 22.27
N ALA A 141 -8.21 7.62 21.09
CA ALA A 141 -8.39 8.98 20.60
C ALA A 141 -9.80 9.26 20.02
N GLY A 142 -10.65 8.24 19.85
CA GLY A 142 -11.98 8.38 19.25
C GLY A 142 -11.97 8.56 17.73
N TYR A 143 -10.98 8.01 17.03
CA TYR A 143 -10.84 8.06 15.56
C TYR A 143 -11.06 6.68 14.88
N GLY A 144 -11.81 5.78 15.53
CA GLY A 144 -12.24 4.51 14.92
C GLY A 144 -13.21 4.70 13.74
N GLY A 145 -13.66 3.61 13.12
CA GLY A 145 -14.74 3.67 12.12
C GLY A 145 -14.37 4.18 10.73
N GLY A 146 -13.08 4.16 10.36
CA GLY A 146 -12.62 4.58 9.02
C GLY A 146 -12.34 6.08 8.85
N LYS A 147 -12.45 6.87 9.93
CA LYS A 147 -12.24 8.34 9.92
C LYS A 147 -10.87 8.81 9.44
N LEU A 148 -9.87 7.95 9.51
CA LEU A 148 -8.52 8.25 9.07
C LEU A 148 -8.23 7.81 7.63
N ALA A 149 -9.16 7.12 6.96
CA ALA A 149 -8.98 6.68 5.58
C ALA A 149 -8.78 7.88 4.64
N GLY A 150 -7.76 7.80 3.78
CA GLY A 150 -7.37 8.86 2.87
C GLY A 150 -6.66 10.06 3.52
N THR A 151 -6.58 10.13 4.86
CA THR A 151 -5.97 11.27 5.54
C THR A 151 -4.45 11.24 5.47
N LYS A 152 -3.80 12.42 5.58
CA LYS A 152 -2.35 12.57 5.73
C LYS A 152 -1.89 12.23 7.15
N THR A 153 -2.25 11.04 7.65
CA THR A 153 -1.79 10.55 8.94
C THR A 153 -0.47 9.77 8.76
N GLY A 154 0.59 10.17 9.46
CA GLY A 154 1.88 9.48 9.44
C GLY A 154 1.95 8.32 10.45
N VAL A 155 2.84 7.37 10.21
CA VAL A 155 3.12 6.23 11.10
C VAL A 155 4.63 6.11 11.32
N TYR A 156 5.06 6.28 12.57
CA TYR A 156 6.47 6.28 12.97
C TYR A 156 6.69 5.20 14.02
N ILE A 157 7.44 4.16 13.69
CA ILE A 157 7.74 3.08 14.62
C ILE A 157 9.22 3.04 14.98
N GLY A 158 9.53 3.09 16.27
CA GLY A 158 10.86 2.69 16.76
C GLY A 158 10.95 1.18 16.75
N TYR A 159 11.84 0.58 15.96
CA TYR A 159 12.00 -0.86 15.91
C TYR A 159 13.41 -1.26 15.50
N CYS A 160 14.03 -2.12 16.29
CA CYS A 160 15.31 -2.74 15.99
C CYS A 160 15.08 -4.25 15.85
N ALA A 161 15.44 -4.81 14.69
CA ALA A 161 15.30 -6.26 14.48
C ALA A 161 16.35 -7.00 15.32
N ASP A 162 15.91 -7.95 16.15
CA ASP A 162 16.82 -8.77 16.96
C ASP A 162 17.66 -9.68 16.05
N ALA A 163 18.94 -9.36 15.89
CA ALA A 163 19.88 -10.11 15.05
C ALA A 163 20.12 -11.56 15.53
N ILE A 164 19.76 -11.90 16.76
CA ILE A 164 20.03 -13.20 17.39
C ILE A 164 18.74 -14.06 17.49
N HIS A 165 17.58 -13.44 17.74
CA HIS A 165 16.32 -14.15 18.03
C HIS A 165 15.15 -13.81 17.10
N ASP A 166 15.43 -13.37 15.86
CA ASP A 166 14.40 -13.08 14.86
C ASP A 166 13.50 -14.32 14.60
N TYR A 167 12.18 -14.10 14.61
CA TYR A 167 11.14 -15.08 14.32
C TYR A 167 11.35 -15.76 12.96
N LYS A 168 11.97 -15.04 12.00
CA LYS A 168 12.38 -15.59 10.70
C LYS A 168 13.28 -16.83 10.82
N ARG A 169 14.18 -16.90 11.80
CA ARG A 169 15.02 -18.09 12.03
C ARG A 169 14.19 -19.27 12.52
N LEU A 170 13.25 -19.00 13.42
CA LEU A 170 12.35 -20.01 13.95
C LEU A 170 11.48 -20.58 12.81
N ILE A 171 11.00 -19.73 11.90
CA ILE A 171 10.28 -20.16 10.70
C ILE A 171 11.17 -20.99 9.76
N ALA A 172 12.37 -20.50 9.45
CA ALA A 172 13.27 -21.19 8.51
C ALA A 172 13.65 -22.60 8.99
N GLU A 173 13.75 -22.80 10.30
CA GLU A 173 13.93 -24.13 10.88
C GLU A 173 12.60 -24.89 10.89
N GLU A 174 11.53 -24.36 11.48
CA GLU A 174 10.30 -25.11 11.76
C GLU A 174 9.43 -25.39 10.52
N ASP A 175 9.23 -24.39 9.67
CA ASP A 175 8.49 -24.45 8.40
C ASP A 175 9.29 -23.78 7.26
N PRO A 176 10.30 -24.46 6.69
CA PRO A 176 11.08 -23.93 5.57
C PRO A 176 10.22 -23.57 4.34
N SER A 177 9.07 -24.23 4.16
CA SER A 177 8.15 -23.98 3.04
C SER A 177 7.38 -22.67 3.18
N GLY A 178 7.18 -22.20 4.43
CA GLY A 178 6.53 -20.95 4.76
C GLY A 178 7.43 -19.71 4.58
N VAL A 179 8.75 -19.88 4.39
CA VAL A 179 9.71 -18.76 4.30
C VAL A 179 9.33 -17.70 3.26
N PRO A 180 8.90 -18.03 2.02
CA PRO A 180 8.48 -17.03 1.05
C PRO A 180 7.26 -16.21 1.54
N ILE A 181 6.28 -16.86 2.16
CA ILE A 181 5.06 -16.22 2.71
C ILE A 181 5.42 -15.31 3.88
N ALA A 182 6.38 -15.74 4.70
CA ALA A 182 6.80 -15.01 5.89
C ALA A 182 7.52 -13.68 5.60
N ILE A 183 7.95 -13.41 4.36
CA ILE A 183 8.77 -12.22 4.04
C ILE A 183 8.06 -10.92 4.47
N PRO A 184 6.82 -10.60 4.03
CA PRO A 184 6.17 -9.35 4.41
C PRO A 184 5.85 -9.27 5.91
N GLY A 185 5.61 -10.41 6.56
CA GLY A 185 5.30 -10.52 8.00
C GLY A 185 6.51 -10.36 8.93
N ASN A 186 7.73 -10.24 8.38
CA ASN A 186 8.96 -10.13 9.16
C ASN A 186 9.91 -9.03 8.65
N LEU A 187 9.48 -8.20 7.70
CA LEU A 187 10.23 -7.03 7.24
C LEU A 187 9.95 -5.82 8.15
N THR A 188 11.00 -5.19 8.66
CA THR A 188 10.92 -4.02 9.55
C THR A 188 10.05 -2.90 8.97
N SER A 189 10.27 -2.53 7.70
CA SER A 189 9.51 -1.46 7.04
C SER A 189 8.00 -1.73 6.98
N VAL A 190 7.60 -3.00 6.91
CA VAL A 190 6.19 -3.39 6.78
C VAL A 190 5.44 -3.22 8.10
N ILE A 191 6.11 -3.07 9.25
CA ILE A 191 5.39 -2.82 10.52
C ILE A 191 4.65 -1.47 10.46
N ALA A 192 5.30 -0.41 9.98
CA ALA A 192 4.65 0.87 9.76
C ALA A 192 3.72 0.83 8.53
N SER A 193 4.20 0.31 7.40
CA SER A 193 3.41 0.33 6.15
C SER A 193 2.15 -0.53 6.20
N ARG A 194 2.09 -1.59 7.01
CA ARG A 194 0.88 -2.43 7.14
C ARG A 194 -0.25 -1.69 7.85
N ILE A 195 0.05 -0.79 8.78
CA ILE A 195 -0.95 0.08 9.41
C ILE A 195 -1.47 1.08 8.38
N SER A 196 -0.58 1.75 7.64
CA SER A 196 -0.96 2.67 6.57
C SER A 196 -1.80 1.97 5.49
N TYR A 197 -1.43 0.74 5.11
CA TYR A 197 -2.18 -0.07 4.17
C TYR A 197 -3.58 -0.45 4.68
N LEU A 198 -3.67 -0.92 5.94
CA LEU A 198 -4.94 -1.35 6.53
C LEU A 198 -5.96 -0.22 6.64
N LEU A 199 -5.47 0.97 7.02
CA LEU A 199 -6.29 2.14 7.33
C LEU A 199 -6.34 3.17 6.18
N ASP A 200 -5.71 2.89 5.05
CA ASP A 200 -5.57 3.80 3.90
C ASP A 200 -4.94 5.17 4.26
N LEU A 201 -3.90 5.18 5.10
CA LEU A 201 -3.22 6.42 5.52
C LEU A 201 -2.21 6.87 4.46
N LYS A 202 -2.15 8.19 4.22
CA LYS A 202 -1.32 8.81 3.16
C LYS A 202 -0.10 9.58 3.67
N GLY A 203 0.11 9.64 4.99
CA GLY A 203 1.30 10.26 5.57
C GLY A 203 2.53 9.34 5.53
N PRO A 204 3.71 9.84 5.95
CA PRO A 204 4.95 9.04 5.95
C PRO A 204 4.82 7.79 6.83
N ALA A 205 5.31 6.65 6.35
CA ALA A 205 5.33 5.38 7.10
C ALA A 205 6.78 4.93 7.30
N LEU A 206 7.36 5.20 8.48
CA LEU A 206 8.79 5.05 8.73
C LEU A 206 9.08 4.12 9.90
N SER A 207 10.13 3.32 9.74
CA SER A 207 10.76 2.57 10.82
C SER A 207 12.07 3.23 11.22
N VAL A 208 12.28 3.41 12.51
CA VAL A 208 13.40 4.13 13.11
C VAL A 208 14.21 3.15 13.96
N ASP A 209 15.49 2.98 13.62
CA ASP A 209 16.43 2.19 14.41
C ASP A 209 17.58 3.07 14.88
N THR A 210 17.53 3.43 16.16
CA THR A 210 18.61 4.09 16.89
C THR A 210 18.90 3.32 18.18
N ALA A 211 18.78 1.99 18.15
CA ALA A 211 18.84 1.12 19.32
C ALA A 211 17.86 1.58 20.41
N CYS A 212 18.34 1.78 21.65
CA CYS A 212 17.51 2.04 22.82
C CYS A 212 16.74 3.39 22.79
N SER A 213 17.11 4.32 21.92
CA SER A 213 16.39 5.61 21.73
C SER A 213 15.31 5.56 20.64
N SER A 214 15.18 4.45 19.91
CA SER A 214 14.37 4.34 18.69
C SER A 214 12.95 4.89 18.81
N SER A 215 12.21 4.49 19.85
CA SER A 215 10.83 4.92 20.01
C SER A 215 10.68 6.40 20.37
N LEU A 216 11.64 6.98 21.12
CA LEU A 216 11.57 8.40 21.47
C LEU A 216 11.97 9.27 20.28
N VAL A 217 12.94 8.81 19.48
CA VAL A 217 13.26 9.42 18.18
C VAL A 217 12.08 9.32 17.21
N ALA A 218 11.33 8.21 17.20
CA ALA A 218 10.12 8.08 16.39
C ALA A 218 9.05 9.12 16.77
N VAL A 219 8.86 9.39 18.07
CA VAL A 219 7.97 10.47 18.55
C VAL A 219 8.49 11.84 18.12
N HIS A 220 9.80 12.10 18.26
CA HIS A 220 10.41 13.34 17.78
C HIS A 220 10.16 13.55 16.28
N LEU A 221 10.43 12.55 15.43
CA LEU A 221 10.20 12.64 13.99
C LEU A 221 8.73 12.85 13.64
N ALA A 222 7.82 12.20 14.37
CA ALA A 222 6.38 12.43 14.23
C ALA A 222 5.99 13.89 14.56
N CYS A 223 6.54 14.47 15.63
CA CYS A 223 6.35 15.89 15.95
C CYS A 223 6.92 16.80 14.86
N GLN A 224 8.12 16.51 14.35
CA GLN A 224 8.73 17.31 13.28
C GLN A 224 7.91 17.25 11.99
N ALA A 225 7.41 16.06 11.61
CA ALA A 225 6.58 15.88 10.42
C ALA A 225 5.22 16.61 10.51
N ILE A 226 4.64 16.70 11.71
CA ILE A 226 3.45 17.53 11.94
C ILE A 226 3.81 19.02 11.79
N ARG A 227 4.92 19.46 12.38
CA ARG A 227 5.37 20.86 12.33
C ARG A 227 5.79 21.29 10.91
N SER A 228 6.34 20.38 10.10
CA SER A 228 6.74 20.63 8.70
C SER A 228 5.58 20.55 7.71
N GLY A 229 4.44 19.95 8.10
CA GLY A 229 3.29 19.74 7.23
C GLY A 229 3.35 18.46 6.37
N ASP A 230 4.29 17.55 6.64
CA ASP A 230 4.37 16.24 6.00
C ASP A 230 3.18 15.34 6.41
N CYS A 231 2.60 15.57 7.59
CA CYS A 231 1.37 14.92 8.05
C CYS A 231 0.55 15.84 8.99
N ASP A 232 -0.77 15.65 9.04
CA ASP A 232 -1.67 16.43 9.92
C ASP A 232 -1.86 15.80 11.31
N MET A 233 -1.54 14.52 11.40
CA MET A 233 -1.65 13.66 12.57
C MET A 233 -0.59 12.57 12.43
N ALA A 234 -0.09 12.04 13.54
CA ALA A 234 0.90 10.98 13.48
C ALA A 234 0.69 9.94 14.59
N LEU A 235 0.70 8.67 14.20
CA LEU A 235 0.84 7.56 15.13
C LEU A 235 2.34 7.31 15.36
N ALA A 236 2.80 7.41 16.60
CA ALA A 236 4.17 7.09 16.98
C ALA A 236 4.18 5.97 18.03
N GLY A 237 5.05 4.98 17.87
CA GLY A 237 5.08 3.87 18.82
C GLY A 237 6.25 2.92 18.66
N SER A 238 6.20 1.81 19.40
CA SER A 238 7.22 0.77 19.36
C SER A 238 6.72 -0.54 19.96
N VAL A 239 7.41 -1.62 19.63
CA VAL A 239 7.17 -2.96 20.14
C VAL A 239 8.49 -3.70 20.35
N LYS A 240 8.61 -4.44 21.44
CA LYS A 240 9.69 -5.37 21.73
C LYS A 240 9.10 -6.70 22.21
N THR A 241 9.49 -7.77 21.55
CA THR A 241 9.23 -9.15 22.00
C THR A 241 10.54 -9.91 22.09
N LEU A 242 10.60 -10.87 22.99
CA LEU A 242 11.71 -11.79 23.23
C LEU A 242 11.21 -13.19 22.85
N THR A 243 11.33 -13.53 21.57
CA THR A 243 10.86 -14.80 21.03
C THR A 243 11.58 -16.00 21.65
N LEU A 244 12.91 -15.89 21.83
CA LEU A 244 13.78 -16.97 22.31
C LEU A 244 14.70 -16.50 23.46
N PRO A 245 14.19 -16.33 24.70
CA PRO A 245 14.98 -15.79 25.81
C PRO A 245 15.87 -16.85 26.49
N ILE A 246 16.65 -17.58 25.70
CA ILE A 246 17.57 -18.60 26.18
C ILE A 246 18.81 -17.91 26.76
N ASP A 247 19.23 -18.28 27.98
CA ASP A 247 20.50 -17.81 28.53
C ASP A 247 21.66 -18.61 27.92
N THR A 248 22.31 -17.99 26.95
CA THR A 248 23.48 -18.55 26.25
C THR A 248 24.80 -18.27 26.96
N GLY A 249 24.78 -17.54 28.09
CA GLY A 249 25.99 -17.06 28.77
C GLY A 249 26.71 -15.92 28.03
N MET A 250 26.25 -15.53 26.84
CA MET A 250 26.77 -14.33 26.14
C MET A 250 26.30 -13.08 26.88
N ARG A 251 27.20 -12.10 27.03
CA ARG A 251 26.94 -10.82 27.72
C ARG A 251 27.57 -9.69 26.92
N VAL A 252 26.82 -8.60 26.73
CA VAL A 252 27.26 -7.37 26.03
C VAL A 252 27.79 -6.33 27.03
N GLY A 253 27.63 -6.57 28.33
CA GLY A 253 28.23 -5.77 29.41
C GLY A 253 27.28 -4.75 30.04
N ILE A 254 25.99 -4.82 29.73
CA ILE A 254 24.93 -3.96 30.30
C ILE A 254 23.91 -4.75 31.13
N GLU A 255 24.04 -6.08 31.18
CA GLU A 255 23.14 -6.98 31.87
C GLU A 255 23.41 -7.01 33.38
N SER A 256 22.36 -6.85 34.18
CA SER A 256 22.41 -7.03 35.64
C SER A 256 22.55 -8.51 36.02
N SER A 257 23.07 -8.78 37.22
CA SER A 257 23.26 -10.15 37.71
C SER A 257 21.98 -10.93 37.99
N ASP A 258 20.84 -10.25 38.16
CA ASP A 258 19.54 -10.84 38.49
C ASP A 258 18.36 -10.30 37.68
N GLY A 259 18.64 -9.62 36.56
CA GLY A 259 17.61 -9.09 35.65
C GLY A 259 16.90 -7.82 36.16
N ARG A 260 17.40 -7.12 37.18
CA ARG A 260 16.79 -5.89 37.70
C ARG A 260 17.67 -4.67 37.49
N ALA A 261 17.04 -3.57 37.03
CA ALA A 261 17.69 -2.28 37.01
C ALA A 261 17.64 -1.64 38.42
N ARG A 262 18.81 -1.41 39.01
CA ARG A 262 18.95 -0.69 40.30
C ARG A 262 19.34 0.75 40.04
N THR A 263 18.55 1.41 39.21
CA THR A 263 18.84 2.75 38.71
C THR A 263 19.11 3.72 39.85
N PHE A 264 20.25 4.42 39.75
CA PHE A 264 20.78 5.39 40.72
C PHE A 264 21.22 4.84 42.08
N GLY A 265 21.05 3.53 42.32
CA GLY A 265 21.49 2.87 43.54
C GLY A 265 22.97 2.48 43.52
N ASP A 266 23.61 2.39 44.70
CA ASP A 266 25.00 1.93 44.83
C ASP A 266 25.20 0.48 44.37
N GLY A 267 24.13 -0.31 44.38
CA GLY A 267 24.10 -1.69 43.87
C GLY A 267 23.93 -1.82 42.36
N ALA A 268 23.87 -0.71 41.61
CA ALA A 268 23.78 -0.69 40.15
C ALA A 268 24.87 -1.58 39.50
N ASP A 269 24.45 -2.57 38.72
CA ASP A 269 25.34 -3.49 38.01
C ASP A 269 24.92 -3.77 36.55
N GLY A 270 23.80 -3.17 36.11
CA GLY A 270 23.22 -3.34 34.78
C GLY A 270 21.68 -3.25 34.80
N THR A 271 21.06 -3.71 33.73
CA THR A 271 19.59 -3.82 33.57
C THR A 271 19.17 -5.25 33.24
N GLY A 272 17.90 -5.59 33.48
CA GLY A 272 17.25 -6.74 32.85
C GLY A 272 16.60 -6.39 31.52
N MET A 273 15.98 -7.39 30.89
CA MET A 273 15.24 -7.25 29.64
C MET A 273 13.74 -7.24 29.90
N GLY A 274 13.00 -6.54 29.04
CA GLY A 274 11.54 -6.54 29.06
C GLY A 274 10.94 -6.58 27.66
N GLU A 275 9.69 -7.03 27.60
CA GLU A 275 8.82 -7.00 26.43
C GLU A 275 7.75 -5.92 26.58
N GLY A 276 7.15 -5.51 25.48
CA GLY A 276 6.05 -4.54 25.52
C GLY A 276 5.76 -3.91 24.18
N SER A 277 4.54 -3.40 24.02
CA SER A 277 4.11 -2.58 22.89
C SER A 277 3.41 -1.34 23.41
N ALA A 278 3.76 -0.16 22.87
CA ALA A 278 3.09 1.07 23.24
C ALA A 278 3.08 2.06 22.07
N ALA A 279 2.05 2.89 22.01
CA ALA A 279 1.90 3.92 20.99
C ALA A 279 1.12 5.14 21.50
N VAL A 280 1.31 6.25 20.80
CA VAL A 280 0.63 7.53 21.02
C VAL A 280 0.12 8.07 19.68
N LEU A 281 -1.04 8.73 19.70
CA LEU A 281 -1.56 9.49 18.57
C LEU A 281 -1.34 10.97 18.83
N LEU A 282 -0.68 11.64 17.87
CA LEU A 282 -0.19 13.01 17.99
C LEU A 282 -0.91 13.92 17.00
N LYS A 283 -1.19 15.14 17.44
CA LYS A 283 -1.90 16.14 16.65
C LYS A 283 -1.52 17.56 17.10
N PRO A 284 -1.53 18.59 16.23
CA PRO A 284 -1.37 19.97 16.69
C PRO A 284 -2.39 20.31 17.78
N LEU A 285 -1.94 20.90 18.90
CA LEU A 285 -2.80 21.20 20.05
C LEU A 285 -4.01 22.06 19.65
N ALA A 286 -3.80 23.08 18.82
CA ALA A 286 -4.88 23.92 18.31
C ALA A 286 -5.97 23.11 17.60
N LYS A 287 -5.57 22.17 16.74
CA LYS A 287 -6.50 21.29 16.01
C LYS A 287 -7.13 20.23 16.93
N ALA A 288 -6.40 19.76 17.93
CA ALA A 288 -6.94 18.84 18.93
C ALA A 288 -8.08 19.48 19.74
N LEU A 289 -7.88 20.72 20.18
CA LEU A 289 -8.90 21.50 20.88
C LEU A 289 -10.09 21.86 19.98
N ALA A 290 -9.83 22.19 18.71
CA ALA A 290 -10.88 22.49 17.73
C ALA A 290 -11.78 21.27 17.44
N ASP A 291 -11.18 20.09 17.31
CA ASP A 291 -11.90 18.85 17.01
C ASP A 291 -12.48 18.16 18.27
N GLY A 292 -12.38 18.81 19.43
CA GLY A 292 -12.90 18.31 20.70
C GLY A 292 -12.18 17.06 21.22
N ASP A 293 -10.90 16.88 20.91
CA ASP A 293 -10.12 15.73 21.39
C ASP A 293 -9.83 15.80 22.90
N SER A 294 -9.81 14.64 23.55
CA SER A 294 -9.27 14.52 24.90
C SER A 294 -7.75 14.56 24.86
N VAL A 295 -7.13 15.51 25.55
CA VAL A 295 -5.68 15.66 25.59
C VAL A 295 -5.12 15.06 26.86
N TYR A 296 -4.20 14.11 26.74
CA TYR A 296 -3.49 13.50 27.87
C TYR A 296 -2.38 14.40 28.42
N ALA A 297 -1.58 14.96 27.52
CA ALA A 297 -0.45 15.85 27.79
C ALA A 297 -0.06 16.58 26.49
N VAL A 298 0.76 17.61 26.62
CA VAL A 298 1.27 18.40 25.49
C VAL A 298 2.78 18.22 25.39
N ILE A 299 3.26 17.81 24.22
CA ILE A 299 4.68 17.86 23.86
C ILE A 299 5.01 19.30 23.48
N LYS A 300 5.82 19.95 24.33
CA LYS A 300 6.24 21.33 24.15
C LYS A 300 7.45 21.44 23.24
N GLY A 301 8.43 20.55 23.41
CA GLY A 301 9.63 20.54 22.58
C GLY A 301 10.38 19.23 22.64
N SER A 302 11.27 19.02 21.68
CA SER A 302 12.06 17.80 21.57
C SER A 302 13.36 18.03 20.81
N ALA A 303 14.39 17.25 21.13
CA ALA A 303 15.66 17.31 20.41
C ALA A 303 16.31 15.93 20.30
N ILE A 304 17.12 15.76 19.26
CA ILE A 304 18.01 14.62 19.05
C ILE A 304 19.43 15.09 18.74
N ASN A 305 20.44 14.33 19.16
CA ASN A 305 21.83 14.53 18.74
C ASN A 305 22.63 13.21 18.78
N GLN A 306 23.96 13.31 18.73
CA GLN A 306 24.88 12.18 18.75
C GLN A 306 26.01 12.42 19.75
N ASP A 307 26.39 11.37 20.48
CA ASP A 307 27.51 11.37 21.44
C ASP A 307 28.86 11.69 20.78
N GLY A 308 28.99 11.39 19.48
CA GLY A 308 30.20 11.61 18.72
C GLY A 308 31.35 10.71 19.19
N SER A 309 32.55 11.26 19.34
CA SER A 309 33.70 10.50 19.85
C SER A 309 33.70 10.46 21.38
N SER A 310 33.50 9.28 21.97
CA SER A 310 33.60 9.03 23.41
C SER A 310 34.65 7.95 23.72
N ALA A 311 34.69 7.42 24.95
CA ALA A 311 35.66 6.40 25.38
C ALA A 311 35.50 5.04 24.64
N GLY A 312 34.39 4.85 23.93
CA GLY A 312 34.10 3.70 23.08
C GLY A 312 32.72 3.89 22.44
N ILE A 313 32.41 3.20 21.35
CA ILE A 313 31.17 3.43 20.58
C ILE A 313 29.88 3.30 21.41
N THR A 314 29.92 2.55 22.52
CA THR A 314 28.80 2.33 23.44
C THR A 314 28.90 3.14 24.75
N ALA A 315 29.94 3.95 24.92
CA ALA A 315 30.14 4.74 26.12
C ALA A 315 29.39 6.08 26.01
N PRO A 316 28.51 6.42 26.96
CA PRO A 316 27.72 7.64 26.90
C PRO A 316 28.56 8.91 27.10
N ASN A 317 28.06 10.06 26.64
CA ASN A 317 28.74 11.35 26.75
C ASN A 317 27.87 12.40 27.46
N ALA A 318 28.26 12.78 28.69
CA ALA A 318 27.53 13.77 29.51
C ALA A 318 27.32 15.12 28.79
N ALA A 319 28.29 15.58 28.00
CA ALA A 319 28.19 16.86 27.30
C ALA A 319 27.20 16.81 26.13
N ALA A 320 27.15 15.68 25.41
CA ALA A 320 26.16 15.48 24.35
C ALA A 320 24.74 15.34 24.94
N GLN A 321 24.60 14.64 26.07
CA GLN A 321 23.32 14.55 26.79
C GLN A 321 22.85 15.92 27.30
N GLU A 322 23.75 16.71 27.89
CA GLU A 322 23.49 18.10 28.26
C GLU A 322 22.94 18.90 27.07
N GLU A 323 23.62 18.84 25.92
CA GLU A 323 23.21 19.58 24.73
C GLU A 323 21.82 19.15 24.23
N ALA A 324 21.54 17.84 24.16
CA ALA A 324 20.22 17.35 23.75
C ALA A 324 19.10 17.85 24.70
N ILE A 325 19.34 17.82 26.01
CA ILE A 325 18.38 18.31 27.01
C ILE A 325 18.15 19.82 26.84
N VAL A 326 19.23 20.59 26.74
CA VAL A 326 19.13 22.06 26.59
C VAL A 326 18.43 22.43 25.29
N GLN A 327 18.73 21.77 24.17
CA GLN A 327 18.05 22.05 22.89
C GLN A 327 16.56 21.73 22.96
N ALA A 328 16.16 20.64 23.63
CA ALA A 328 14.74 20.33 23.81
C ALA A 328 14.03 21.37 24.69
N TRP A 329 14.69 21.92 25.71
CA TRP A 329 14.14 23.01 26.53
C TRP A 329 14.04 24.33 25.76
N LEU A 330 14.99 24.62 24.88
CA LEU A 330 14.95 25.77 23.98
C LEU A 330 13.84 25.63 22.93
N ASP A 331 13.68 24.45 22.32
CA ASP A 331 12.57 24.15 21.41
C ASP A 331 11.21 24.32 22.12
N ALA A 332 11.13 23.90 23.38
CA ALA A 332 9.91 23.99 24.19
C ALA A 332 9.52 25.42 24.62
N ASP A 333 10.45 26.39 24.53
CA ASP A 333 10.28 27.77 25.02
C ASP A 333 9.73 27.83 26.47
N ILE A 334 10.37 27.09 27.38
CA ILE A 334 10.01 27.06 28.81
C ILE A 334 11.16 27.55 29.70
N ASP A 335 10.82 27.98 30.91
CA ASP A 335 11.80 28.14 31.99
C ASP A 335 12.15 26.74 32.56
N PRO A 336 13.41 26.27 32.42
CA PRO A 336 13.80 24.95 32.90
C PRO A 336 13.63 24.75 34.41
N SER A 337 13.65 25.81 35.22
CA SER A 337 13.40 25.70 36.67
C SER A 337 11.99 25.17 37.00
N THR A 338 11.06 25.23 36.04
CA THR A 338 9.70 24.69 36.18
C THR A 338 9.59 23.19 35.90
N VAL A 339 10.65 22.56 35.35
CA VAL A 339 10.71 21.12 35.11
C VAL A 339 10.92 20.40 36.44
N SER A 340 9.86 19.77 36.95
CA SER A 340 9.84 19.19 38.30
C SER A 340 9.92 17.66 38.33
N TYR A 341 9.95 17.01 37.16
CA TYR A 341 10.22 15.58 37.03
C TYR A 341 11.07 15.27 35.79
N ILE A 342 11.97 14.30 35.90
CA ILE A 342 12.68 13.69 34.77
C ILE A 342 12.45 12.18 34.79
N GLU A 343 11.88 11.65 33.71
CA GLU A 343 11.95 10.23 33.40
C GLU A 343 13.28 9.96 32.69
N ALA A 344 14.21 9.35 33.41
CA ALA A 344 15.56 9.11 32.94
C ALA A 344 15.64 7.90 32.00
N HIS A 345 16.70 7.85 31.18
CA HIS A 345 17.10 6.63 30.51
C HIS A 345 17.45 5.56 31.55
N GLY A 346 18.31 5.86 32.52
CA GLY A 346 18.38 5.17 33.81
C GLY A 346 18.52 3.65 33.74
N THR A 347 19.57 3.14 33.10
CA THR A 347 19.78 1.69 32.90
C THR A 347 20.29 0.96 34.13
N GLY A 348 20.62 1.63 35.24
CA GLY A 348 21.16 0.94 36.40
C GLY A 348 22.59 0.45 36.17
N THR A 349 23.31 1.07 35.22
CA THR A 349 24.70 0.71 34.94
C THR A 349 25.66 1.56 35.77
N LYS A 350 26.78 0.97 36.20
CA LYS A 350 27.78 1.66 37.05
C LYS A 350 28.33 2.94 36.44
N LEU A 351 28.47 2.98 35.11
CA LEU A 351 29.03 4.11 34.38
C LEU A 351 27.95 5.04 33.84
N GLY A 352 26.83 4.51 33.33
CA GLY A 352 25.81 5.30 32.67
C GLY A 352 25.03 6.21 33.63
N ASP A 353 24.61 5.70 34.78
CA ASP A 353 23.79 6.47 35.73
C ASP A 353 24.50 7.75 36.23
N PRO A 354 25.80 7.72 36.64
CA PRO A 354 26.51 8.95 36.98
C PRO A 354 26.66 9.94 35.83
N ILE A 355 26.92 9.45 34.61
CA ILE A 355 27.07 10.29 33.41
C ILE A 355 25.73 10.98 33.07
N GLU A 356 24.61 10.28 33.21
CA GLU A 356 23.29 10.84 32.98
C GLU A 356 22.94 11.92 34.00
N ILE A 357 23.19 11.67 35.30
CA ILE A 357 22.97 12.71 36.33
C ILE A 357 23.90 13.90 36.12
N GLU A 358 25.15 13.66 35.68
CA GLU A 358 26.07 14.73 35.33
C GLU A 358 25.55 15.59 34.17
N GLY A 359 25.09 14.97 33.08
CA GLY A 359 24.49 15.66 31.93
C GLY A 359 23.27 16.50 32.31
N ILE A 360 22.33 15.92 33.08
CA ILE A 360 21.15 16.61 33.61
C ILE A 360 21.55 17.77 34.53
N SER A 361 22.51 17.55 35.43
CA SER A 361 22.97 18.58 36.37
C SER A 361 23.63 19.75 35.64
N ARG A 362 24.46 19.48 34.63
CA ARG A 362 25.06 20.51 33.78
C ARG A 362 23.99 21.31 33.03
N ALA A 363 22.98 20.63 32.47
CA ALA A 363 21.88 21.29 31.76
C ALA A 363 21.12 22.26 32.68
N PHE A 364 20.69 21.82 33.86
CA PHE A 364 19.98 22.70 34.82
C PHE A 364 20.85 23.86 35.31
N ARG A 365 22.15 23.63 35.58
CA ARG A 365 23.09 24.66 36.08
C ARG A 365 23.30 25.82 35.11
N ARG A 366 22.89 25.69 33.85
CA ARG A 366 22.86 26.81 32.90
C ARG A 366 21.73 27.80 33.18
N PHE A 367 20.69 27.39 33.92
CA PHE A 367 19.46 28.16 34.14
C PHE A 367 19.13 28.38 35.62
N THR A 368 19.53 27.48 36.53
CA THR A 368 19.23 27.58 37.97
C THR A 368 20.29 26.94 38.87
N ASP A 369 20.51 27.57 40.03
CA ASP A 369 21.36 27.06 41.11
C ASP A 369 20.58 26.24 42.16
N GLU A 370 19.26 26.06 41.97
CA GLU A 370 18.45 25.26 42.87
C GLU A 370 18.92 23.80 42.92
N ARG A 371 18.63 23.14 44.06
CA ARG A 371 19.07 21.79 44.39
C ARG A 371 17.88 21.00 44.87
N GLN A 372 17.87 19.69 44.57
CA GLN A 372 16.86 18.77 45.07
C GLN A 372 15.40 19.21 44.83
N PHE A 373 15.13 19.94 43.75
CA PHE A 373 13.79 20.43 43.43
C PHE A 373 13.08 19.55 42.40
N CYS A 374 13.84 18.88 41.53
CA CYS A 374 13.31 18.06 40.44
C CYS A 374 13.35 16.57 40.81
N ALA A 375 12.22 15.87 40.77
CA ALA A 375 12.20 14.43 40.99
C ALA A 375 12.79 13.69 39.79
N ILE A 376 13.48 12.57 40.01
CA ILE A 376 13.95 11.68 38.93
C ILE A 376 13.55 10.23 39.21
N GLY A 377 13.22 9.49 38.17
CA GLY A 377 12.94 8.07 38.24
C GLY A 377 13.18 7.36 36.91
N SER A 378 13.07 6.02 36.91
CA SER A 378 13.10 5.24 35.69
C SER A 378 12.14 4.05 35.74
N VAL A 379 11.34 3.88 34.70
CA VAL A 379 10.45 2.73 34.50
C VAL A 379 11.20 1.41 34.38
N LYS A 380 12.50 1.44 34.03
CA LYS A 380 13.31 0.21 33.93
C LYS A 380 13.40 -0.55 35.24
N THR A 381 13.19 0.15 36.36
CA THR A 381 13.09 -0.48 37.68
C THR A 381 11.82 -1.33 37.87
N ASN A 382 10.77 -1.12 37.06
CA ASN A 382 9.53 -1.90 37.07
C ASN A 382 9.52 -3.01 36.01
N LEU A 383 9.99 -2.71 34.80
CA LEU A 383 9.78 -3.55 33.61
C LEU A 383 11.09 -4.04 32.96
N GLY A 384 12.25 -3.72 33.52
CA GLY A 384 13.53 -3.90 32.84
C GLY A 384 13.67 -3.00 31.61
N HIS A 385 14.66 -3.30 30.77
CA HIS A 385 14.94 -2.52 29.57
C HIS A 385 14.25 -3.13 28.35
N LEU A 386 13.26 -2.41 27.82
CA LEU A 386 12.51 -2.78 26.61
C LEU A 386 13.22 -2.37 25.31
N ASP A 387 14.54 -2.22 25.36
CA ASP A 387 15.39 -1.87 24.20
C ASP A 387 14.80 -0.72 23.36
N ASN A 388 14.43 -0.97 22.09
CA ASN A 388 13.86 0.02 21.18
C ASN A 388 12.54 0.63 21.64
N ALA A 389 11.77 -0.04 22.52
CA ALA A 389 10.50 0.44 23.06
C ALA A 389 10.63 1.16 24.41
N ALA A 390 11.84 1.26 24.97
CA ALA A 390 12.05 1.84 26.29
C ALA A 390 11.64 3.32 26.37
N GLY A 391 11.90 4.10 25.32
CA GLY A 391 11.60 5.53 25.31
C GLY A 391 10.11 5.84 25.36
N ILE A 392 9.29 5.11 24.59
CA ILE A 392 7.84 5.33 24.53
C ILE A 392 7.17 4.85 25.84
N VAL A 393 7.65 3.78 26.45
CA VAL A 393 7.13 3.31 27.74
C VAL A 393 7.45 4.29 28.88
N GLY A 394 8.64 4.91 28.85
CA GLY A 394 8.98 6.04 29.73
C GLY A 394 8.11 7.27 29.44
N LEU A 395 7.84 7.59 28.17
CA LEU A 395 6.92 8.67 27.78
C LEU A 395 5.52 8.44 28.34
N LEU A 396 4.94 7.24 28.19
CA LEU A 396 3.62 6.93 28.73
C LEU A 396 3.58 7.03 30.27
N LYS A 397 4.65 6.62 30.98
CA LYS A 397 4.74 6.81 32.44
C LYS A 397 4.65 8.29 32.79
N ALA A 398 5.40 9.15 32.09
CA ALA A 398 5.39 10.59 32.32
C ALA A 398 4.01 11.21 31.99
N VAL A 399 3.39 10.81 30.88
CA VAL A 399 2.03 11.22 30.49
C VAL A 399 1.00 10.82 31.55
N LEU A 400 1.05 9.58 32.05
CA LEU A 400 0.13 9.11 33.10
C LEU A 400 0.39 9.80 34.43
N ALA A 401 1.65 10.09 34.79
CA ALA A 401 1.98 10.87 35.97
C ALA A 401 1.41 12.30 35.90
N LEU A 402 1.44 12.95 34.72
CA LEU A 402 0.79 14.24 34.48
C LEU A 402 -0.73 14.14 34.62
N LYS A 403 -1.34 13.14 33.97
CA LYS A 403 -2.80 12.89 34.01
C LYS A 403 -3.30 12.68 35.45
N HIS A 404 -2.60 11.86 36.22
CA HIS A 404 -2.98 11.54 37.60
C HIS A 404 -2.45 12.54 38.64
N LYS A 405 -1.57 13.46 38.23
CA LYS A 405 -0.93 14.45 39.12
C LYS A 405 -0.21 13.78 40.31
N GLU A 406 0.42 12.66 40.05
CA GLU A 406 1.12 11.81 41.02
C GLU A 406 2.46 11.34 40.44
N LEU A 407 3.47 11.19 41.31
CA LEU A 407 4.78 10.66 40.95
C LEU A 407 4.94 9.24 41.50
N PRO A 408 5.04 8.21 40.62
CA PRO A 408 5.20 6.82 41.06
C PRO A 408 6.63 6.54 41.57
N PRO A 409 6.81 5.55 42.46
CA PRO A 409 8.12 5.14 42.97
C PRO A 409 9.03 4.56 41.86
N SER A 410 10.32 4.91 41.92
CA SER A 410 11.42 4.21 41.25
C SER A 410 11.94 3.12 42.19
N LEU A 411 11.95 1.87 41.74
CA LEU A 411 12.20 0.71 42.60
C LEU A 411 13.69 0.45 42.83
N HIS A 412 13.97 -0.45 43.77
CA HIS A 412 15.31 -0.97 44.10
C HIS A 412 16.35 0.08 44.53
N PHE A 413 15.90 1.27 44.93
CA PHE A 413 16.75 2.35 45.42
C PHE A 413 16.88 2.26 46.95
N GLU A 414 17.88 1.51 47.44
CA GLU A 414 18.15 1.39 48.89
C GLU A 414 19.17 2.41 49.40
N ARG A 415 20.26 2.61 48.64
CA ARG A 415 21.34 3.54 48.97
C ARG A 415 21.77 4.27 47.70
N PRO A 416 21.98 5.60 47.76
CA PRO A 416 22.40 6.36 46.59
C PRO A 416 23.77 5.91 46.09
N ASN A 417 23.95 5.89 44.78
CA ASN A 417 25.23 5.60 44.14
C ASN A 417 26.29 6.61 44.60
N ARG A 418 27.38 6.11 45.19
CA ARG A 418 28.49 6.94 45.72
C ARG A 418 29.22 7.79 44.68
N HIS A 419 29.04 7.50 43.40
CA HIS A 419 29.62 8.25 42.30
C HIS A 419 28.73 9.42 41.85
N ILE A 420 27.57 9.60 42.50
CA ILE A 420 26.60 10.65 42.20
C ILE A 420 26.45 11.54 43.44
N ASP A 421 26.76 12.82 43.30
CA ASP A 421 26.54 13.81 44.36
C ASP A 421 25.10 14.33 44.34
N PHE A 422 24.16 13.52 44.83
CA PHE A 422 22.75 13.91 44.88
C PHE A 422 22.52 15.16 45.73
N ILE A 423 23.27 15.39 46.81
CA ILE A 423 23.06 16.54 47.70
C ILE A 423 23.24 17.86 46.93
N GLU A 424 24.26 17.92 46.07
CA GLU A 424 24.56 19.10 45.26
C GLU A 424 23.82 19.12 43.91
N SER A 425 23.10 18.04 43.55
CA SER A 425 22.38 17.90 42.29
C SER A 425 21.00 18.60 42.31
N PRO A 426 20.53 19.14 41.17
CA PRO A 426 19.15 19.61 41.03
C PRO A 426 18.09 18.51 41.22
N VAL A 427 18.46 17.23 40.98
CA VAL A 427 17.52 16.11 40.98
C VAL A 427 17.62 15.22 42.21
N TYR A 428 16.48 14.69 42.67
CA TYR A 428 16.41 13.69 43.75
C TYR A 428 15.59 12.47 43.30
N VAL A 429 16.00 11.26 43.71
CA VAL A 429 15.31 10.02 43.32
C VAL A 429 13.96 9.94 44.03
N ASN A 430 12.89 9.71 43.26
CA ASN A 430 11.55 9.49 43.81
C ASN A 430 11.33 8.00 44.09
N ASP A 431 11.50 7.56 45.32
CA ASP A 431 11.42 6.16 45.75
C ASP A 431 10.06 5.75 46.34
N LYS A 432 9.10 6.69 46.41
CA LYS A 432 7.76 6.49 46.97
C LYS A 432 6.70 7.18 46.13
N LEU A 433 5.48 6.65 46.19
CA LEU A 433 4.31 7.34 45.63
C LEU A 433 4.08 8.66 46.38
N LYS A 434 3.87 9.74 45.64
CA LYS A 434 3.49 11.05 46.21
C LYS A 434 2.65 11.86 45.23
N ALA A 435 1.87 12.80 45.77
CA ALA A 435 1.22 13.82 44.96
C ALA A 435 2.28 14.68 44.23
N TRP A 436 2.02 15.01 42.97
CA TRP A 436 2.85 15.90 42.18
C TRP A 436 2.36 17.34 42.36
N GLU A 437 2.79 17.97 43.44
CA GLU A 437 2.46 19.36 43.74
C GLU A 437 3.33 20.30 42.90
N THR A 438 2.70 21.27 42.26
CA THR A 438 3.37 22.42 41.63
C THR A 438 2.77 23.69 42.21
N GLY A 439 3.53 24.79 42.14
CA GLY A 439 3.04 26.11 42.52
C GLY A 439 2.00 26.61 41.50
N THR A 440 2.18 27.84 41.01
CA THR A 440 1.29 28.41 39.98
C THR A 440 1.65 27.99 38.54
N SER A 441 2.76 27.28 38.35
CA SER A 441 3.23 26.81 37.05
C SER A 441 2.62 25.45 36.69
N PRO A 442 2.34 25.19 35.40
CA PRO A 442 1.89 23.88 34.96
C PRO A 442 2.95 22.81 35.25
N ARG A 443 2.51 21.59 35.55
CA ARG A 443 3.41 20.43 35.69
C ARG A 443 4.15 20.19 34.39
N ARG A 444 5.48 20.13 34.49
CA ARG A 444 6.38 19.87 33.37
C ARG A 444 7.38 18.78 33.72
N CYS A 445 7.67 17.93 32.75
CA CYS A 445 8.69 16.91 32.87
C CYS A 445 9.48 16.69 31.59
N GLY A 446 10.70 16.21 31.74
CA GLY A 446 11.54 15.72 30.65
C GLY A 446 11.55 14.20 30.58
N VAL A 447 11.68 13.64 29.39
CA VAL A 447 11.86 12.20 29.14
C VAL A 447 13.12 12.00 28.30
N SER A 448 14.07 11.20 28.79
CA SER A 448 15.34 10.92 28.12
C SER A 448 15.43 9.49 27.61
N ALA A 449 15.95 9.31 26.40
CA ALA A 449 16.37 8.01 25.89
C ALA A 449 17.68 8.12 25.12
N PHE A 450 18.66 7.29 25.48
CA PHE A 450 20.00 7.28 24.90
C PHE A 450 20.27 5.92 24.26
N GLY A 451 20.58 5.91 22.97
CA GLY A 451 20.86 4.71 22.20
C GLY A 451 22.28 4.22 22.45
N LEU A 452 22.47 2.90 22.45
CA LEU A 452 23.80 2.29 22.53
C LEU A 452 24.73 2.71 21.38
N SER A 453 24.17 3.17 20.25
CA SER A 453 24.89 3.73 19.11
C SER A 453 25.28 5.21 19.28
N GLY A 454 24.96 5.83 20.42
CA GLY A 454 25.26 7.23 20.74
C GLY A 454 24.18 8.23 20.35
N THR A 455 23.07 7.82 19.74
CA THR A 455 21.97 8.75 19.42
C THR A 455 21.19 9.08 20.68
N ASN A 456 21.08 10.36 21.03
CA ASN A 456 20.33 10.80 22.19
C ASN A 456 19.01 11.45 21.77
N CYS A 457 17.98 11.32 22.60
CA CYS A 457 16.72 12.02 22.44
C CYS A 457 16.19 12.51 23.79
N HIS A 458 15.68 13.74 23.82
CA HIS A 458 14.98 14.31 24.98
C HIS A 458 13.66 14.97 24.53
N ILE A 459 12.58 14.72 25.27
CA ILE A 459 11.24 15.29 25.03
C ILE A 459 10.74 16.00 26.28
N VAL A 460 10.15 17.18 26.10
CA VAL A 460 9.53 18.00 27.16
C VAL A 460 8.00 17.86 27.08
N LEU A 461 7.39 17.48 28.19
CA LEU A 461 5.94 17.39 28.35
C LEU A 461 5.43 18.44 29.34
N GLU A 462 4.21 18.91 29.09
CA GLU A 462 3.41 19.75 29.99
C GLU A 462 2.04 19.09 30.23
N GLU A 463 1.46 19.30 31.42
CA GLU A 463 0.09 18.81 31.70
C GLU A 463 -0.92 19.37 30.70
N ALA A 464 -1.96 18.57 30.42
CA ALA A 464 -3.02 18.98 29.51
C ALA A 464 -3.69 20.29 29.98
N PRO A 465 -4.11 21.16 29.04
CA PRO A 465 -4.81 22.39 29.40
C PRO A 465 -6.10 22.06 30.17
N THR A 466 -6.39 22.84 31.22
CA THR A 466 -7.69 22.78 31.89
C THR A 466 -8.76 23.33 30.96
N TYR A 467 -9.70 22.50 30.57
CA TYR A 467 -10.93 22.95 29.93
C TYR A 467 -11.77 23.68 30.99
N GLU A 468 -12.23 24.90 30.71
CA GLU A 468 -13.36 25.43 31.48
C GLU A 468 -14.53 24.49 31.22
N GLU A 469 -15.05 23.84 32.28
CA GLU A 469 -16.35 23.18 32.20
C GLU A 469 -17.32 24.22 31.67
N GLN A 470 -17.80 24.06 30.43
CA GLN A 470 -18.83 24.95 29.93
C GLN A 470 -20.05 24.74 30.82
N GLU A 471 -20.32 25.73 31.68
CA GLU A 471 -21.59 25.83 32.40
C GLU A 471 -22.71 25.81 31.37
N GLY A 472 -23.43 24.69 31.30
CA GLY A 472 -24.60 24.51 30.43
C GLY A 472 -24.29 23.85 29.08
N THR A 473 -24.09 22.54 29.07
CA THR A 473 -24.71 21.73 28.02
C THR A 473 -25.90 21.04 28.69
N ASP A 474 -27.11 21.43 28.30
CA ASP A 474 -28.34 20.88 28.87
C ASP A 474 -28.25 19.35 28.89
N PHE A 475 -28.40 18.76 30.09
CA PHE A 475 -28.70 17.34 30.20
C PHE A 475 -29.93 17.11 29.33
N TYR A 476 -29.84 16.24 28.32
CA TYR A 476 -31.06 15.73 27.72
C TYR A 476 -31.83 15.05 28.85
N GLU A 477 -32.98 15.61 29.26
CA GLU A 477 -33.89 14.95 30.19
C GLU A 477 -34.27 13.53 29.69
N GLU A 478 -34.09 13.29 28.38
CA GLU A 478 -34.49 12.08 27.64
C GLU A 478 -33.36 11.06 27.35
N GLY A 479 -32.07 11.41 27.53
CA GLY A 479 -30.92 10.50 27.40
C GLY A 479 -30.22 10.44 26.02
N GLY A 480 -29.20 9.58 25.88
CA GLY A 480 -28.42 9.37 24.65
C GLY A 480 -28.21 7.89 24.32
N VAL A 481 -27.88 7.58 23.05
CA VAL A 481 -27.70 6.19 22.59
C VAL A 481 -26.27 5.71 22.85
N PHE A 482 -26.13 4.76 23.78
CA PHE A 482 -24.91 3.98 23.91
C PHE A 482 -24.92 2.85 22.89
N ALA A 483 -23.90 2.79 22.03
CA ALA A 483 -23.72 1.75 21.04
C ALA A 483 -22.37 1.04 21.25
N LEU A 484 -22.38 -0.29 21.23
CA LEU A 484 -21.16 -1.10 21.28
C LEU A 484 -21.30 -2.29 20.32
N SER A 485 -20.20 -2.64 19.65
CA SER A 485 -20.22 -3.78 18.73
C SER A 485 -18.89 -4.52 18.66
N ALA A 486 -18.92 -5.76 18.16
CA ALA A 486 -17.73 -6.54 17.85
C ALA A 486 -17.95 -7.51 16.69
N ARG A 487 -16.86 -8.07 16.14
CA ARG A 487 -16.91 -9.09 15.07
C ARG A 487 -17.30 -10.48 15.57
N SER A 488 -17.16 -10.75 16.86
CA SER A 488 -17.56 -12.01 17.48
C SER A 488 -18.27 -11.77 18.81
N GLY A 489 -19.12 -12.72 19.20
CA GLY A 489 -19.78 -12.69 20.50
C GLY A 489 -18.78 -12.70 21.68
N GLU A 490 -17.65 -13.39 21.54
CA GLU A 490 -16.62 -13.43 22.58
C GLU A 490 -15.92 -12.06 22.75
N SER A 491 -15.55 -11.42 21.63
CA SER A 491 -15.04 -10.05 21.63
C SER A 491 -16.06 -9.09 22.26
N LEU A 492 -17.34 -9.16 21.89
CA LEU A 492 -18.39 -8.30 22.46
C LEU A 492 -18.52 -8.50 23.97
N ALA A 493 -18.54 -9.75 24.45
CA ALA A 493 -18.63 -10.04 25.88
C ALA A 493 -17.41 -9.53 26.67
N ARG A 494 -16.20 -9.59 26.09
CA ARG A 494 -15.00 -9.00 26.68
C ARG A 494 -15.06 -7.48 26.70
N SER A 495 -15.56 -6.85 25.64
CA SER A 495 -15.76 -5.40 25.61
C SER A 495 -16.76 -4.95 26.68
N VAL A 496 -17.90 -5.63 26.83
CA VAL A 496 -18.89 -5.33 27.90
C VAL A 496 -18.26 -5.46 29.29
N ARG A 497 -17.49 -6.52 29.54
CA ARG A 497 -16.73 -6.66 30.80
C ARG A 497 -15.78 -5.50 31.03
N LYS A 498 -15.01 -5.12 30.01
CA LYS A 498 -14.04 -4.04 30.10
C LYS A 498 -14.70 -2.70 30.40
N TYR A 499 -15.85 -2.41 29.78
CA TYR A 499 -16.65 -1.23 30.10
C TYR A 499 -17.21 -1.29 31.53
N ALA A 500 -17.72 -2.44 31.98
CA ALA A 500 -18.20 -2.60 33.36
C ALA A 500 -17.09 -2.36 34.40
N ASP A 501 -15.90 -2.93 34.17
CA ASP A 501 -14.73 -2.75 35.03
C ASP A 501 -14.28 -1.27 35.08
N TRP A 502 -14.27 -0.61 33.92
CA TRP A 502 -13.92 0.81 33.80
C TRP A 502 -14.88 1.72 34.58
N PHE A 503 -16.19 1.45 34.54
CA PHE A 503 -17.19 2.16 35.34
C PHE A 503 -17.04 1.90 36.85
N GLU A 504 -16.69 0.67 37.25
CA GLU A 504 -16.45 0.33 38.67
C GLU A 504 -15.21 1.08 39.23
N GLU A 505 -14.17 1.27 38.42
CA GLU A 505 -12.94 1.95 38.85
C GLU A 505 -13.07 3.47 38.93
N ARG A 506 -13.78 4.10 37.97
CA ARG A 506 -13.89 5.58 37.90
C ARG A 506 -15.10 6.15 38.65
N GLY A 507 -16.15 5.36 38.84
CA GLY A 507 -17.46 5.83 39.30
C GLY A 507 -18.23 6.52 38.18
N GLY A 508 -19.50 6.14 37.97
CA GLY A 508 -20.34 6.71 36.90
C GLY A 508 -20.76 8.17 37.13
N SER A 509 -20.78 8.59 38.39
CA SER A 509 -21.19 9.94 38.83
C SER A 509 -20.11 10.98 38.51
N GLY A 510 -20.24 11.68 37.38
CA GLY A 510 -19.34 12.77 36.96
C GLY A 510 -18.95 12.75 35.48
N LEU A 511 -19.28 11.69 34.75
CA LEU A 511 -19.07 11.61 33.30
C LEU A 511 -20.20 12.33 32.55
N ASN A 512 -19.84 13.12 31.54
CA ASN A 512 -20.83 13.62 30.57
C ASN A 512 -21.29 12.45 29.69
N ILE A 513 -22.49 11.94 29.97
CA ILE A 513 -23.05 10.78 29.27
C ILE A 513 -23.25 11.04 27.78
N ALA A 514 -23.51 12.29 27.37
CA ALA A 514 -23.69 12.64 25.97
C ALA A 514 -22.37 12.56 25.21
N ASP A 515 -21.25 13.01 25.79
CA ASP A 515 -19.91 12.87 25.23
C ASP A 515 -19.46 11.39 25.16
N LEU A 516 -19.87 10.58 26.14
CA LEU A 516 -19.66 9.14 26.13
C LEU A 516 -20.41 8.47 24.97
N CYS A 517 -21.71 8.75 24.85
CA CYS A 517 -22.53 8.22 23.76
C CYS A 517 -22.03 8.72 22.39
N TYR A 518 -21.64 9.99 22.29
CA TYR A 518 -21.01 10.57 21.09
C TYR A 518 -19.73 9.81 20.72
N THR A 519 -18.85 9.55 21.68
CA THR A 519 -17.60 8.82 21.41
C THR A 519 -17.86 7.35 21.07
N ALA A 520 -18.78 6.69 21.76
CA ALA A 520 -19.10 5.28 21.53
C ALA A 520 -19.77 5.05 20.16
N SER A 521 -20.56 6.02 19.68
CA SER A 521 -21.25 5.95 18.39
C SER A 521 -20.41 6.49 17.22
N THR A 522 -19.71 7.60 17.38
CA THR A 522 -18.96 8.22 16.27
C THR A 522 -17.47 7.83 16.27
N GLY A 523 -16.90 7.49 17.42
CA GLY A 523 -15.46 7.21 17.56
C GLY A 523 -15.09 5.74 17.43
N ARG A 524 -16.00 4.89 16.94
CA ARG A 524 -15.86 3.42 16.88
C ARG A 524 -16.32 2.89 15.52
N SER A 525 -15.79 1.73 15.15
CA SER A 525 -16.35 0.93 14.06
C SER A 525 -17.57 0.16 14.54
N HIS A 526 -18.52 -0.12 13.63
CA HIS A 526 -19.73 -0.87 13.95
C HIS A 526 -19.79 -2.22 13.21
N TYR A 527 -19.72 -3.31 13.97
CA TYR A 527 -19.62 -4.69 13.48
C TYR A 527 -20.93 -5.47 13.67
N ASP A 528 -20.95 -6.77 13.38
CA ASP A 528 -22.19 -7.56 13.29
C ASP A 528 -22.82 -7.92 14.63
N TYR A 529 -22.04 -8.09 15.71
CA TYR A 529 -22.57 -8.31 17.06
C TYR A 529 -22.76 -6.96 17.72
N ARG A 530 -24.02 -6.50 17.87
CA ARG A 530 -24.34 -5.13 18.30
C ARG A 530 -25.17 -5.16 19.58
N ILE A 531 -24.86 -4.25 20.50
CA ILE A 531 -25.76 -3.84 21.58
C ILE A 531 -26.01 -2.34 21.53
N ALA A 532 -27.21 -1.94 21.95
CA ALA A 532 -27.53 -0.54 22.19
C ALA A 532 -28.50 -0.35 23.35
N ALA A 533 -28.42 0.80 23.99
CA ALA A 533 -29.39 1.25 24.99
C ALA A 533 -29.48 2.77 25.01
N VAL A 534 -30.66 3.29 25.30
CA VAL A 534 -30.87 4.71 25.61
C VAL A 534 -30.64 4.90 27.10
N VAL A 535 -29.69 5.75 27.47
CA VAL A 535 -29.28 5.97 28.87
C VAL A 535 -29.29 7.45 29.21
N ARG A 536 -29.77 7.81 30.40
CA ARG A 536 -29.90 9.21 30.84
C ARG A 536 -28.70 9.70 31.65
N ASP A 537 -28.00 8.79 32.30
CA ASP A 537 -26.84 9.09 33.12
C ASP A 537 -25.86 7.91 33.17
N GLY A 538 -24.69 8.15 33.76
CA GLY A 538 -23.65 7.14 33.91
C GLY A 538 -24.02 5.99 34.86
N ASP A 539 -24.92 6.22 35.82
CA ASP A 539 -25.33 5.19 36.80
C ASP A 539 -26.26 4.16 36.15
N GLU A 540 -27.17 4.62 35.29
CA GLU A 540 -28.05 3.76 34.47
C GLU A 540 -27.21 2.86 33.55
N LEU A 541 -26.26 3.44 32.80
CA LEU A 541 -25.37 2.65 31.93
C LEU A 541 -24.50 1.67 32.74
N ALA A 542 -23.95 2.10 33.88
CA ALA A 542 -23.16 1.24 34.76
C ALA A 542 -23.98 0.05 35.30
N ALA A 543 -25.26 0.25 35.62
CA ALA A 543 -26.15 -0.82 36.05
C ALA A 543 -26.39 -1.86 34.94
N LEU A 544 -26.65 -1.41 33.71
CA LEU A 544 -26.83 -2.29 32.54
C LEU A 544 -25.55 -3.11 32.26
N LEU A 545 -24.39 -2.46 32.24
CA LEU A 545 -23.10 -3.12 32.03
C LEU A 545 -22.78 -4.12 33.14
N ARG A 546 -23.05 -3.78 34.40
CA ARG A 546 -22.85 -4.69 35.55
C ARG A 546 -23.75 -5.93 35.46
N ALA A 547 -25.00 -5.76 35.03
CA ALA A 547 -25.92 -6.88 34.83
C ALA A 547 -25.45 -7.80 33.69
N ALA A 548 -24.89 -7.23 32.62
CA ALA A 548 -24.40 -7.98 31.46
C ALA A 548 -22.99 -8.60 31.64
N ARG A 549 -22.18 -8.09 32.58
CA ARG A 549 -20.74 -8.41 32.76
C ARG A 549 -20.39 -9.90 32.63
N ASN A 550 -21.15 -10.77 33.28
CA ASN A 550 -20.87 -12.22 33.34
C ASN A 550 -21.83 -13.06 32.50
N LEU A 551 -22.63 -12.43 31.64
CA LEU A 551 -23.57 -13.11 30.76
C LEU A 551 -22.92 -13.40 29.39
N PRO A 552 -23.32 -14.49 28.73
CA PRO A 552 -23.03 -14.66 27.30
C PRO A 552 -23.84 -13.63 26.48
N PRO A 553 -23.39 -13.26 25.27
CA PRO A 553 -24.04 -12.25 24.42
C PRO A 553 -25.53 -12.48 24.19
N GLU A 554 -25.93 -13.75 24.00
CA GLU A 554 -27.32 -14.19 23.79
C GLU A 554 -28.29 -13.72 24.89
N LYS A 555 -27.77 -13.39 26.08
CA LYS A 555 -28.55 -12.97 27.24
C LYS A 555 -28.48 -11.47 27.54
N PHE A 556 -27.78 -10.68 26.73
CA PHE A 556 -27.73 -9.23 26.93
C PHE A 556 -29.11 -8.57 26.78
N GLY A 557 -30.00 -9.16 25.97
CA GLY A 557 -31.41 -8.76 25.90
C GLY A 557 -32.14 -8.81 27.24
N GLU A 558 -31.77 -9.71 28.14
CA GLU A 558 -32.40 -9.87 29.46
C GLU A 558 -32.04 -8.75 30.44
N THR A 559 -31.01 -7.93 30.14
CA THR A 559 -30.49 -6.89 31.03
C THR A 559 -30.99 -5.49 30.71
N GLY A 560 -31.77 -5.32 29.65
CA GLY A 560 -32.23 -4.01 29.16
C GLY A 560 -31.44 -3.45 27.98
N PHE A 561 -30.40 -4.15 27.50
CA PHE A 561 -29.79 -3.85 26.20
C PHE A 561 -30.66 -4.39 25.07
N LEU A 562 -30.74 -3.67 23.97
CA LEU A 562 -31.08 -4.29 22.69
C LEU A 562 -29.86 -5.07 22.21
N TYR A 563 -30.06 -6.30 21.74
CA TYR A 563 -28.99 -7.18 21.24
C TYR A 563 -29.43 -7.87 19.95
N SER A 564 -28.50 -7.99 19.01
CA SER A 564 -28.68 -8.73 17.77
C SER A 564 -27.32 -9.12 17.21
N HIS A 565 -27.29 -10.18 16.41
CA HIS A 565 -26.14 -10.59 15.62
C HIS A 565 -26.61 -11.04 14.23
N SER A 566 -25.88 -10.63 13.18
CA SER A 566 -26.02 -11.23 11.86
C SER A 566 -24.91 -12.26 11.69
N PRO A 567 -25.18 -13.57 11.54
CA PRO A 567 -24.11 -14.51 11.25
C PRO A 567 -23.56 -14.21 9.84
N ALA A 568 -22.33 -13.69 9.77
CA ALA A 568 -21.48 -13.97 8.61
C ALA A 568 -21.38 -15.49 8.46
N ALA A 569 -21.34 -15.98 7.22
CA ALA A 569 -21.39 -17.40 6.89
C ALA A 569 -20.22 -18.22 7.51
N GLU A 570 -20.30 -18.57 8.79
CA GLU A 570 -19.41 -19.53 9.43
C GLU A 570 -20.11 -20.88 9.53
N GLY A 571 -19.49 -21.88 8.92
CA GLY A 571 -19.90 -23.28 9.01
C GLY A 571 -19.81 -23.81 10.43
N SER A 572 -20.91 -23.70 11.18
CA SER A 572 -21.12 -24.37 12.47
C SER A 572 -22.54 -24.93 12.51
N ALA A 573 -22.64 -26.19 12.91
CA ALA A 573 -23.84 -27.02 12.84
C ALA A 573 -25.04 -26.39 13.56
N ALA A 574 -26.21 -26.53 12.92
CA ALA A 574 -27.50 -26.03 13.35
C ALA A 574 -27.82 -26.26 14.84
N VAL A 575 -28.09 -25.18 15.56
CA VAL A 575 -28.88 -25.20 16.80
C VAL A 575 -30.22 -24.53 16.50
N LYS A 576 -31.31 -25.29 16.64
CA LYS A 576 -32.69 -24.77 16.48
C LYS A 576 -33.05 -23.86 17.66
N PRO A 577 -33.81 -22.77 17.44
CA PRO A 577 -34.26 -21.89 18.51
C PRO A 577 -35.39 -22.54 19.33
N ILE A 578 -35.35 -22.33 20.65
CA ILE A 578 -36.50 -22.54 21.54
C ILE A 578 -36.98 -21.17 22.01
N GLY A 579 -38.25 -20.86 21.76
CA GLY A 579 -39.05 -19.92 22.56
C GLY A 579 -39.05 -18.46 22.11
N GLU A 580 -40.08 -18.11 21.34
CA GLU A 580 -40.75 -16.81 21.13
C GLU A 580 -39.99 -15.49 21.38
N SER A 581 -39.95 -14.68 20.31
CA SER A 581 -39.38 -13.32 20.12
C SER A 581 -37.86 -13.20 19.95
N GLY A 582 -37.30 -13.88 18.95
CA GLY A 582 -35.92 -13.63 18.48
C GLY A 582 -35.94 -13.01 17.08
N TYR A 583 -35.32 -11.83 16.92
CA TYR A 583 -35.04 -11.23 15.61
C TYR A 583 -34.10 -12.17 14.83
N GLY A 584 -34.63 -12.82 13.81
CA GLY A 584 -33.90 -13.79 12.98
C GLY A 584 -33.07 -13.13 11.87
N GLN A 585 -32.27 -13.97 11.19
CA GLN A 585 -31.41 -13.64 10.03
C GLN A 585 -32.00 -12.56 9.11
N LEU A 586 -31.25 -11.48 8.89
CA LEU A 586 -31.66 -10.38 8.03
C LEU A 586 -31.09 -10.57 6.61
N SER A 587 -31.94 -10.43 5.60
CA SER A 587 -31.49 -10.39 4.21
C SER A 587 -30.82 -9.05 3.90
N ALA A 588 -30.03 -8.97 2.82
CA ALA A 588 -29.46 -7.71 2.34
C ALA A 588 -30.54 -6.63 2.08
N ALA A 589 -31.75 -7.05 1.71
CA ALA A 589 -32.89 -6.16 1.52
C ALA A 589 -33.42 -5.60 2.85
N ASP A 590 -33.42 -6.40 3.93
CA ASP A 590 -33.85 -5.96 5.26
C ASP A 590 -32.83 -4.97 5.86
N LYS A 591 -31.52 -5.22 5.68
CA LYS A 591 -30.46 -4.28 6.09
C LYS A 591 -30.64 -2.92 5.40
N LEU A 592 -30.81 -2.91 4.08
CA LEU A 592 -31.01 -1.66 3.31
C LEU A 592 -32.31 -0.94 3.73
N SER A 593 -33.37 -1.70 4.03
CA SER A 593 -34.62 -1.14 4.56
C SER A 593 -34.41 -0.49 5.93
N ALA A 594 -33.63 -1.11 6.82
CA ALA A 594 -33.30 -0.56 8.13
C ALA A 594 -32.44 0.70 8.03
N GLU A 595 -31.48 0.74 7.10
CA GLU A 595 -30.67 1.94 6.81
C GLU A 595 -31.51 3.12 6.31
N ASN A 596 -32.43 2.88 5.38
CA ASN A 596 -33.31 3.92 4.88
C ASN A 596 -34.22 4.46 6.00
N ALA A 597 -34.79 3.57 6.82
CA ALA A 597 -35.60 3.96 7.97
C ALA A 597 -34.78 4.76 9.02
N ALA A 598 -33.50 4.43 9.22
CA ALA A 598 -32.62 5.15 10.12
C ALA A 598 -32.31 6.57 9.61
N ARG A 599 -32.08 6.72 8.30
CA ARG A 599 -31.86 8.03 7.67
C ARG A 599 -33.10 8.92 7.78
N GLU A 600 -34.26 8.40 7.42
CA GLU A 600 -35.54 9.13 7.55
C GLU A 600 -35.83 9.53 9.01
N LEU A 601 -35.48 8.67 9.96
CA LEU A 601 -35.66 8.96 11.38
C LEU A 601 -34.70 10.05 11.84
N ILE A 602 -33.42 10.01 11.44
CA ILE A 602 -32.45 11.08 11.74
C ILE A 602 -32.86 12.39 11.09
N ASP A 603 -33.29 12.37 9.83
CA ASP A 603 -33.78 13.58 9.12
C ASP A 603 -34.98 14.19 9.84
N ARG A 604 -35.88 13.36 10.38
CA ARG A 604 -37.02 13.82 11.18
C ARG A 604 -36.60 14.37 12.54
N ILE A 605 -35.67 13.71 13.22
CA ILE A 605 -35.11 14.15 14.51
C ILE A 605 -34.41 15.52 14.33
N CYS A 606 -33.73 15.72 13.19
CA CYS A 606 -32.93 16.92 12.94
C CYS A 606 -33.67 18.06 12.22
N GLY A 607 -34.75 17.80 11.46
CA GLY A 607 -35.60 18.81 10.79
C GLY A 607 -34.92 19.63 9.67
N GLU A 608 -35.66 20.03 8.64
CA GLU A 608 -35.12 20.73 7.44
C GLU A 608 -34.92 22.26 7.58
N ASP A 609 -35.30 22.92 8.68
CA ASP A 609 -35.53 24.40 8.64
C ASP A 609 -35.08 25.26 9.85
N ASP A 610 -34.15 24.83 10.72
CA ASP A 610 -33.74 25.72 11.84
C ASP A 610 -32.26 25.59 12.25
N ILE A 611 -31.37 26.11 11.39
CA ILE A 611 -29.98 26.45 11.73
C ILE A 611 -30.03 27.67 12.68
N GLY A 612 -30.36 27.49 13.96
CA GLY A 612 -30.38 28.64 14.87
C GLY A 612 -30.89 28.46 16.30
N ARG A 613 -31.45 27.33 16.72
CA ARG A 613 -31.85 27.13 18.12
C ARG A 613 -31.24 25.87 18.73
N SER A 614 -30.30 26.09 19.65
CA SER A 614 -29.84 25.13 20.65
C SER A 614 -31.03 24.66 21.50
N GLY A 615 -31.48 23.42 21.32
CA GLY A 615 -32.52 22.83 22.18
C GLY A 615 -33.41 21.77 21.53
N HIS A 616 -32.88 20.90 20.67
CA HIS A 616 -33.66 19.74 20.22
C HIS A 616 -33.56 18.63 21.27
N SER A 617 -34.52 18.55 22.19
CA SER A 617 -34.75 17.35 23.00
C SER A 617 -35.09 16.19 22.06
N HIS A 618 -34.25 15.17 22.03
CA HIS A 618 -34.57 13.96 21.27
C HIS A 618 -35.67 13.19 22.00
N ASP A 619 -36.80 12.91 21.32
CA ASP A 619 -37.83 12.04 21.90
C ASP A 619 -37.19 10.68 22.22
N LYS A 620 -37.29 10.25 23.48
CA LYS A 620 -36.81 8.93 23.92
C LYS A 620 -37.31 7.81 23.01
N ALA A 621 -38.54 7.89 22.51
CA ALA A 621 -39.12 6.88 21.61
C ALA A 621 -38.39 6.81 20.26
N ASP A 622 -37.90 7.95 19.75
CA ASP A 622 -37.13 8.02 18.52
C ASP A 622 -35.71 7.48 18.73
N LEU A 623 -35.07 7.76 19.87
CA LEU A 623 -33.76 7.16 20.22
C LEU A 623 -33.84 5.64 20.43
N GLU A 624 -34.92 5.14 21.04
CA GLU A 624 -35.18 3.71 21.19
C GLU A 624 -35.37 3.04 19.81
N ARG A 625 -36.10 3.70 18.91
CA ARG A 625 -36.28 3.22 17.54
C ARG A 625 -34.98 3.23 16.75
N LEU A 626 -34.15 4.25 16.91
CA LEU A 626 -32.82 4.32 16.29
C LEU A 626 -31.90 3.21 16.81
N SER A 627 -31.94 2.93 18.11
CA SER A 627 -31.21 1.83 18.74
C SER A 627 -31.66 0.47 18.20
N ALA A 628 -32.97 0.28 17.95
CA ALA A 628 -33.51 -0.93 17.35
C ALA A 628 -33.04 -1.13 15.90
N LEU A 629 -33.03 -0.07 15.09
CA LEU A 629 -32.52 -0.11 13.72
C LEU A 629 -31.01 -0.40 13.69
N TYR A 630 -30.25 0.18 14.62
CA TYR A 630 -28.82 -0.07 14.74
C TYR A 630 -28.51 -1.55 15.01
N VAL A 631 -29.19 -2.18 15.97
CA VAL A 631 -28.98 -3.62 16.25
C VAL A 631 -29.52 -4.50 15.11
N GLN A 632 -30.48 -4.03 14.32
CA GLN A 632 -30.89 -4.66 13.05
C GLN A 632 -29.85 -4.50 11.92
N GLY A 633 -28.63 -4.05 12.22
CA GLY A 633 -27.55 -3.98 11.25
C GLY A 633 -27.54 -2.72 10.39
N ALA A 634 -28.42 -1.75 10.64
CA ALA A 634 -28.39 -0.48 9.92
C ALA A 634 -27.11 0.31 10.21
N ASP A 635 -26.47 0.83 9.17
CA ASP A 635 -25.32 1.73 9.30
C ASP A 635 -25.82 3.17 9.54
N ILE A 636 -25.84 3.55 10.82
CA ILE A 636 -26.42 4.82 11.29
C ILE A 636 -25.43 5.98 11.05
N PRO A 637 -25.85 7.09 10.42
CA PRO A 637 -25.03 8.29 10.28
C PRO A 637 -24.99 9.09 11.60
N TRP A 638 -24.32 8.56 12.61
CA TRP A 638 -24.30 9.10 13.98
C TRP A 638 -23.85 10.56 14.03
N GLU A 639 -22.91 11.00 13.20
CA GLU A 639 -22.43 12.38 13.14
C GLU A 639 -23.58 13.38 12.93
N ARG A 640 -24.60 13.01 12.16
CA ARG A 640 -25.76 13.88 11.88
C ARG A 640 -26.65 14.07 13.11
N LEU A 641 -26.72 13.08 14.01
CA LEU A 641 -27.46 13.17 15.26
C LEU A 641 -26.89 14.26 16.19
N TYR A 642 -25.57 14.50 16.09
CA TYR A 642 -24.85 15.47 16.91
C TYR A 642 -24.49 16.75 16.15
N ALA A 643 -24.99 16.94 14.92
CA ALA A 643 -24.69 18.11 14.11
C ALA A 643 -25.10 19.40 14.83
N GLY A 644 -24.22 20.41 14.79
CA GLY A 644 -24.43 21.69 15.49
C GLY A 644 -24.19 21.64 17.00
N GLN A 645 -23.84 20.49 17.57
CA GLN A 645 -23.49 20.34 18.99
C GLN A 645 -21.97 20.33 19.13
N ARG A 646 -21.45 21.09 20.10
CA ARG A 646 -20.04 20.98 20.50
C ARG A 646 -19.90 19.80 21.46
N ARG A 647 -19.25 18.72 21.03
CA ARG A 647 -19.02 17.50 21.82
C ARG A 647 -17.54 17.23 22.01
N CYS A 648 -17.20 16.65 23.15
CA CYS A 648 -15.84 16.24 23.47
C CYS A 648 -15.71 14.72 23.30
N LYS A 649 -14.62 14.27 22.68
CA LYS A 649 -14.25 12.85 22.66
C LYS A 649 -13.75 12.46 24.05
N LEU A 650 -14.10 11.26 24.50
CA LEU A 650 -13.62 10.69 25.76
C LEU A 650 -12.68 9.50 25.50
N ASN A 651 -11.70 9.29 26.39
CA ASN A 651 -10.91 8.07 26.37
C ASN A 651 -11.73 6.92 26.97
N LEU A 652 -12.43 6.19 26.11
CA LEU A 652 -13.24 5.02 26.45
C LEU A 652 -12.46 3.72 26.21
N PRO A 653 -12.84 2.60 26.86
CA PRO A 653 -12.28 1.30 26.53
C PRO A 653 -12.29 0.99 25.03
N THR A 654 -11.27 0.28 24.59
CA THR A 654 -10.98 -0.02 23.18
C THR A 654 -11.36 -1.46 22.83
N TYR A 655 -11.28 -1.80 21.54
CA TYR A 655 -11.68 -3.09 21.00
C TYR A 655 -10.93 -4.26 21.64
N MET A 656 -11.67 -5.31 22.01
CA MET A 656 -11.13 -6.53 22.61
C MET A 656 -10.96 -7.64 21.56
N PHE A 657 -9.81 -7.66 20.88
CA PHE A 657 -9.46 -8.62 19.81
C PHE A 657 -9.59 -10.09 20.19
N ASP A 658 -10.05 -10.94 19.28
CA ASP A 658 -10.06 -12.39 19.49
C ASP A 658 -8.65 -12.94 19.74
N LYS A 659 -8.55 -13.84 20.73
CA LYS A 659 -7.28 -14.40 21.18
C LYS A 659 -6.98 -15.70 20.42
N VAL A 660 -6.85 -15.62 19.09
CA VAL A 660 -6.52 -16.77 18.22
C VAL A 660 -5.03 -17.04 18.32
N ARG A 661 -4.65 -18.32 18.48
CA ARG A 661 -3.23 -18.70 18.47
C ARG A 661 -2.66 -18.60 17.06
N CYS A 662 -1.64 -17.79 16.89
CA CYS A 662 -0.83 -17.65 15.69
C CYS A 662 0.65 -17.83 16.05
N TRP A 663 1.20 -18.98 15.70
CA TRP A 663 2.60 -19.31 15.88
C TRP A 663 3.03 -20.26 14.77
N VAL A 664 4.31 -20.29 14.42
CA VAL A 664 4.81 -21.24 13.44
C VAL A 664 4.78 -22.64 14.05
N ASP A 665 3.77 -23.39 13.65
CA ASP A 665 3.60 -24.79 14.00
C ASP A 665 4.02 -25.59 12.75
N GLY A 666 5.05 -26.44 12.86
CA GLY A 666 5.58 -27.19 11.73
C GLY A 666 4.51 -27.98 10.96
N ASP A 667 4.67 -28.08 9.64
CA ASP A 667 3.73 -28.68 8.68
C ASP A 667 3.01 -29.95 9.21
N PRO A 668 1.69 -29.90 9.45
CA PRO A 668 0.90 -31.05 9.91
C PRO A 668 0.94 -32.24 8.94
N SER A 669 1.19 -32.00 7.64
CA SER A 669 1.28 -33.04 6.62
C SER A 669 2.52 -33.92 6.82
N ARG A 670 3.61 -33.38 7.39
CA ARG A 670 4.79 -34.15 7.79
C ARG A 670 4.58 -34.98 9.05
N LYS A 671 3.68 -34.59 9.96
CA LYS A 671 3.32 -35.45 11.10
C LYS A 671 2.58 -36.71 10.65
N ARG A 672 1.75 -36.62 9.59
CA ARG A 672 1.14 -37.79 8.94
C ARG A 672 2.17 -38.65 8.19
N SER A 673 3.11 -38.04 7.47
CA SER A 673 4.15 -38.79 6.75
C SER A 673 5.17 -39.46 7.68
N ALA A 674 5.51 -38.85 8.83
CA ALA A 674 6.37 -39.46 9.84
C ALA A 674 5.68 -40.62 10.59
N ALA A 675 4.38 -40.50 10.86
CA ALA A 675 3.59 -41.60 11.43
C ALA A 675 3.42 -42.77 10.43
N GLN A 676 3.30 -42.48 9.12
CA GLN A 676 3.30 -43.50 8.07
C GLN A 676 4.69 -44.09 7.80
N ALA A 677 5.76 -43.29 7.89
CA ALA A 677 7.14 -43.73 7.73
C ALA A 677 7.62 -44.60 8.91
N ALA A 678 7.18 -44.30 10.13
CA ALA A 678 7.43 -45.15 11.31
C ALA A 678 6.69 -46.50 11.23
N GLY A 679 5.54 -46.57 10.55
CA GLY A 679 4.84 -47.82 10.24
C GLY A 679 5.43 -48.60 9.05
N ALA A 680 6.12 -47.91 8.13
CA ALA A 680 6.69 -48.50 6.92
C ALA A 680 8.14 -49.01 7.07
N ALA A 681 8.83 -48.68 8.18
CA ALA A 681 10.22 -49.09 8.43
C ALA A 681 10.40 -50.59 8.77
N THR A 682 9.32 -51.39 8.79
CA THR A 682 9.38 -52.85 8.98
C THR A 682 9.09 -53.69 7.73
N ALA A 683 9.05 -53.10 6.54
CA ALA A 683 8.92 -53.88 5.30
C ALA A 683 9.78 -53.30 4.17
N SER A 684 11.06 -53.65 4.15
CA SER A 684 11.92 -53.45 2.99
C SER A 684 11.54 -54.42 1.88
N GLY A 685 11.12 -53.90 0.72
CA GLY A 685 11.16 -54.65 -0.53
C GLY A 685 10.00 -54.36 -1.49
N GLY A 686 10.28 -53.54 -2.51
CA GLY A 686 9.53 -53.52 -3.77
C GLY A 686 8.49 -52.41 -3.90
N MET A 687 8.89 -51.26 -4.44
CA MET A 687 7.95 -50.23 -4.90
C MET A 687 8.27 -49.82 -6.34
N THR A 688 8.05 -50.76 -7.27
CA THR A 688 7.99 -50.50 -8.72
C THR A 688 6.79 -51.18 -9.41
N ALA A 689 5.81 -51.72 -8.67
CA ALA A 689 4.67 -52.43 -9.27
C ALA A 689 3.26 -51.86 -8.95
N ALA A 690 3.13 -50.88 -8.04
CA ALA A 690 1.81 -50.43 -7.59
C ALA A 690 1.16 -49.31 -8.45
N LYS A 691 1.88 -48.68 -9.38
CA LYS A 691 1.30 -47.69 -10.32
C LYS A 691 0.76 -48.28 -11.63
N ALA A 692 0.91 -49.59 -11.83
CA ALA A 692 0.43 -50.28 -13.03
C ALA A 692 -0.85 -51.11 -12.82
N ALA A 693 -1.37 -51.20 -11.58
CA ALA A 693 -2.52 -52.05 -11.25
C ALA A 693 -3.83 -51.29 -10.94
N ALA A 694 -3.81 -49.95 -10.96
CA ALA A 694 -5.00 -49.12 -10.78
C ALA A 694 -5.60 -48.62 -12.11
N ALA A 695 -5.13 -49.15 -13.25
CA ALA A 695 -5.60 -48.79 -14.58
C ALA A 695 -6.64 -49.80 -15.15
N ASP A 696 -7.14 -50.75 -14.35
CA ASP A 696 -8.04 -51.82 -14.82
C ASP A 696 -9.28 -52.05 -13.93
N ALA A 697 -9.74 -51.02 -13.22
CA ALA A 697 -11.04 -51.00 -12.58
C ALA A 697 -11.69 -49.63 -12.83
N GLY A 698 -12.63 -49.58 -13.77
CA GLY A 698 -13.36 -48.37 -14.16
C GLY A 698 -14.33 -47.91 -13.08
N GLU A 699 -13.81 -47.17 -12.09
CA GLU A 699 -14.56 -46.19 -11.30
C GLU A 699 -13.75 -44.89 -11.32
N GLU A 700 -14.12 -43.96 -12.20
CA GLU A 700 -13.69 -42.57 -12.10
C GLU A 700 -14.24 -42.00 -10.78
N LEU A 701 -13.38 -41.85 -9.78
CA LEU A 701 -13.64 -40.94 -8.67
C LEU A 701 -13.67 -39.53 -9.26
N GLU A 702 -14.87 -39.01 -9.55
CA GLU A 702 -15.10 -37.59 -9.84
C GLU A 702 -14.50 -36.79 -8.68
N VAL A 703 -13.35 -36.14 -8.91
CA VAL A 703 -12.78 -35.19 -7.95
C VAL A 703 -13.69 -33.98 -7.96
N ASP A 704 -14.34 -33.68 -6.84
CA ASP A 704 -15.09 -32.44 -6.69
C ASP A 704 -14.10 -31.26 -6.75
N ILE A 705 -14.15 -30.51 -7.84
CA ILE A 705 -13.23 -29.40 -8.11
C ILE A 705 -13.41 -28.29 -7.07
N GLU A 706 -14.63 -28.04 -6.58
CA GLU A 706 -14.85 -27.07 -5.52
C GLU A 706 -14.18 -27.51 -4.22
N GLU A 707 -14.24 -28.81 -3.92
CA GLU A 707 -13.60 -29.38 -2.74
C GLU A 707 -12.07 -29.29 -2.83
N ALA A 708 -11.48 -29.64 -3.97
CA ALA A 708 -10.04 -29.56 -4.16
C ALA A 708 -9.53 -28.11 -4.24
N VAL A 709 -10.33 -27.16 -4.75
CA VAL A 709 -10.04 -25.72 -4.64
C VAL A 709 -10.08 -25.27 -3.17
N ALA A 710 -11.11 -25.66 -2.43
CA ALA A 710 -11.23 -25.34 -1.01
C ALA A 710 -10.07 -25.95 -0.19
N GLU A 711 -9.60 -27.15 -0.54
CA GLU A 711 -8.41 -27.75 0.08
C GLU A 711 -7.12 -27.00 -0.28
N ALA A 712 -6.94 -26.59 -1.53
CA ALA A 712 -5.79 -25.78 -1.95
C ALA A 712 -5.76 -24.42 -1.23
N TRP A 713 -6.92 -23.79 -1.07
CA TRP A 713 -7.08 -22.57 -0.27
C TRP A 713 -6.79 -22.82 1.20
N ALA A 714 -7.30 -23.92 1.77
CA ALA A 714 -7.00 -24.29 3.15
C ALA A 714 -5.51 -24.51 3.39
N ARG A 715 -4.77 -25.07 2.41
CA ARG A 715 -3.31 -25.20 2.49
C ARG A 715 -2.61 -23.84 2.45
N VAL A 716 -3.08 -22.90 1.64
CA VAL A 716 -2.44 -21.59 1.44
C VAL A 716 -2.81 -20.58 2.53
N LEU A 717 -4.07 -20.51 2.92
CA LEU A 717 -4.61 -19.52 3.86
C LEU A 717 -4.71 -20.07 5.30
N GLY A 718 -4.67 -21.40 5.47
CA GLY A 718 -4.83 -22.05 6.78
C GLY A 718 -6.28 -22.12 7.29
N VAL A 719 -7.25 -21.65 6.49
CA VAL A 719 -8.69 -21.71 6.76
C VAL A 719 -9.41 -22.32 5.58
N ARG A 720 -10.45 -23.10 5.87
CA ARG A 720 -11.28 -23.71 4.82
C ARG A 720 -12.37 -22.73 4.39
N PRO A 721 -12.38 -22.25 3.14
CA PRO A 721 -13.38 -21.32 2.63
C PRO A 721 -14.72 -21.99 2.35
N GLY A 722 -15.81 -21.23 2.42
CA GLY A 722 -17.10 -21.54 1.82
C GLY A 722 -17.12 -21.26 0.30
N PRO A 723 -18.15 -21.73 -0.42
CA PRO A 723 -18.21 -21.65 -1.89
C PRO A 723 -18.19 -20.22 -2.43
N ASN A 724 -18.72 -19.23 -1.68
CA ASN A 724 -18.82 -17.83 -2.11
C ASN A 724 -17.86 -16.89 -1.36
N ASP A 725 -16.96 -17.43 -0.54
CA ASP A 725 -16.02 -16.59 0.21
C ASP A 725 -14.95 -16.01 -0.71
N ASP A 726 -14.68 -14.70 -0.57
CA ASP A 726 -13.69 -13.99 -1.37
C ASP A 726 -12.26 -14.23 -0.83
N PHE A 727 -11.35 -14.63 -1.71
CA PHE A 727 -9.96 -14.95 -1.42
C PHE A 727 -9.21 -13.81 -0.72
N PHE A 728 -9.44 -12.57 -1.15
CA PHE A 728 -8.78 -11.39 -0.63
C PHE A 728 -9.43 -10.90 0.66
N ALA A 729 -10.76 -11.06 0.79
CA ALA A 729 -11.47 -10.80 2.04
C ALA A 729 -11.02 -11.75 3.18
N LEU A 730 -10.67 -13.00 2.84
CA LEU A 730 -10.08 -13.98 3.76
C LEU A 730 -8.58 -13.76 4.02
N GLY A 731 -8.01 -12.65 3.56
CA GLY A 731 -6.62 -12.25 3.81
C GLY A 731 -5.59 -12.86 2.85
N GLY A 732 -6.02 -13.26 1.65
CA GLY A 732 -5.13 -13.57 0.54
C GLY A 732 -4.52 -12.32 -0.09
N HIS A 733 -3.31 -12.43 -0.64
CA HIS A 733 -2.59 -11.36 -1.32
C HIS A 733 -1.83 -11.92 -2.54
N SER A 734 -1.21 -11.06 -3.36
CA SER A 734 -0.59 -11.46 -4.64
C SER A 734 0.38 -12.64 -4.50
N LEU A 735 1.19 -12.71 -3.44
CA LEU A 735 2.11 -13.82 -3.21
C LEU A 735 1.42 -15.16 -2.82
N SER A 736 0.33 -15.12 -2.03
CA SER A 736 -0.42 -16.32 -1.68
C SER A 736 -1.30 -16.78 -2.84
N ALA A 737 -1.79 -15.85 -3.67
CA ALA A 737 -2.45 -16.16 -4.94
C ALA A 737 -1.50 -16.91 -5.90
N VAL A 738 -0.23 -16.52 -5.99
CA VAL A 738 0.79 -17.24 -6.79
C VAL A 738 1.00 -18.67 -6.27
N GLN A 739 1.03 -18.89 -4.95
CA GLN A 739 1.15 -20.24 -4.38
C GLN A 739 -0.12 -21.07 -4.57
N LEU A 740 -1.29 -20.44 -4.43
CA LEU A 740 -2.57 -21.08 -4.71
C LEU A 740 -2.60 -21.58 -6.16
N ILE A 741 -2.19 -20.72 -7.10
CA ILE A 741 -2.04 -21.09 -8.51
C ILE A 741 -1.11 -22.29 -8.65
N ALA A 742 0.09 -22.26 -8.07
CA ALA A 742 1.02 -23.39 -8.16
C ALA A 742 0.43 -24.71 -7.64
N ASN A 743 -0.33 -24.68 -6.53
CA ASN A 743 -0.99 -25.85 -5.96
C ASN A 743 -2.10 -26.38 -6.88
N LEU A 744 -2.97 -25.49 -7.38
CA LEU A 744 -4.06 -25.85 -8.28
C LEU A 744 -3.56 -26.36 -9.63
N GLN A 745 -2.52 -25.74 -10.18
CA GLN A 745 -1.86 -26.18 -11.41
C GLN A 745 -1.27 -27.58 -11.24
N GLN A 746 -0.64 -27.87 -10.09
CA GLN A 746 -0.10 -29.19 -9.79
C GLN A 746 -1.19 -30.27 -9.61
N GLU A 747 -2.32 -29.91 -9.00
CA GLU A 747 -3.40 -30.84 -8.66
C GLU A 747 -4.28 -31.19 -9.86
N PHE A 748 -4.57 -30.20 -10.72
CA PHE A 748 -5.49 -30.37 -11.86
C PHE A 748 -4.79 -30.40 -13.22
N GLY A 749 -3.49 -30.14 -13.31
CA GLY A 749 -2.74 -30.17 -14.59
C GLY A 749 -3.16 -29.10 -15.60
N ILE A 750 -3.71 -27.99 -15.11
CA ILE A 750 -4.15 -26.81 -15.89
C ILE A 750 -3.23 -25.63 -15.62
N GLU A 751 -3.20 -24.64 -16.50
CA GLU A 751 -2.51 -23.37 -16.26
C GLU A 751 -3.53 -22.31 -15.82
N LEU A 752 -3.37 -21.78 -14.60
CA LEU A 752 -4.12 -20.63 -14.08
C LEU A 752 -3.21 -19.41 -13.99
N SER A 753 -3.71 -18.24 -14.36
CA SER A 753 -3.06 -16.94 -14.27
C SER A 753 -3.46 -16.18 -13.00
N LEU A 754 -2.62 -15.23 -12.58
CA LEU A 754 -2.96 -14.37 -11.45
C LEU A 754 -4.24 -13.55 -11.72
N SER A 755 -4.42 -13.07 -12.93
CA SER A 755 -5.61 -12.32 -13.33
C SER A 755 -6.91 -13.13 -13.21
N GLU A 756 -6.87 -14.44 -13.41
CA GLU A 756 -8.06 -15.30 -13.24
C GLU A 756 -8.45 -15.43 -11.77
N VAL A 757 -7.49 -15.52 -10.84
CA VAL A 757 -7.79 -15.50 -9.40
C VAL A 757 -8.40 -14.17 -8.96
N PHE A 758 -8.01 -13.05 -9.59
CA PHE A 758 -8.63 -11.74 -9.33
C PHE A 758 -10.02 -11.58 -9.94
N ARG A 759 -10.30 -12.20 -11.09
CA ARG A 759 -11.61 -12.15 -11.75
C ARG A 759 -12.61 -13.15 -11.15
N SER A 760 -12.11 -14.25 -10.62
CA SER A 760 -12.87 -15.32 -9.99
C SER A 760 -12.41 -15.50 -8.54
N PRO A 761 -12.69 -14.51 -7.66
CA PRO A 761 -12.11 -14.48 -6.33
C PRO A 761 -12.80 -15.40 -5.34
N THR A 762 -13.77 -16.23 -5.73
CA THR A 762 -14.48 -17.18 -4.84
C THR A 762 -14.23 -18.64 -5.24
N VAL A 763 -14.37 -19.58 -4.31
CA VAL A 763 -14.20 -21.03 -4.57
C VAL A 763 -15.09 -21.50 -5.72
N ALA A 764 -16.36 -21.10 -5.76
CA ALA A 764 -17.30 -21.46 -6.81
C ALA A 764 -16.88 -20.90 -8.17
N SER A 765 -16.56 -19.59 -8.23
CA SER A 765 -16.14 -18.96 -9.49
C SER A 765 -14.78 -19.46 -10.01
N LEU A 766 -13.87 -19.83 -9.10
CA LEU A 766 -12.56 -20.38 -9.45
C LEU A 766 -12.70 -21.85 -9.86
N ALA A 767 -13.57 -22.62 -9.22
CA ALA A 767 -13.89 -23.98 -9.63
C ALA A 767 -14.61 -24.02 -10.99
N GLU A 768 -15.46 -23.04 -11.31
CA GLU A 768 -15.99 -22.85 -12.67
C GLU A 768 -14.88 -22.53 -13.67
N ALA A 769 -13.98 -21.59 -13.36
CA ALA A 769 -12.83 -21.29 -14.21
C ALA A 769 -11.93 -22.51 -14.45
N ILE A 770 -11.73 -23.35 -13.42
CA ILE A 770 -10.99 -24.62 -13.52
C ILE A 770 -11.75 -25.65 -14.35
N ARG A 771 -13.08 -25.75 -14.20
CA ARG A 771 -13.92 -26.63 -15.03
C ARG A 771 -13.89 -26.22 -16.49
N ASP A 772 -13.90 -24.92 -16.77
CA ASP A 772 -13.79 -24.39 -18.13
C ASP A 772 -12.39 -24.62 -18.70
N ALA A 773 -11.33 -24.43 -17.89
CA ALA A 773 -9.96 -24.76 -18.28
C ALA A 773 -9.75 -26.26 -18.52
N ALA A 774 -10.35 -27.14 -17.71
CA ALA A 774 -10.26 -28.60 -17.81
C ALA A 774 -11.10 -29.17 -18.96
N ARG A 775 -12.27 -28.57 -19.25
CA ARG A 775 -13.09 -28.93 -20.43
C ARG A 775 -12.43 -28.54 -21.75
N ASN A 776 -11.52 -27.58 -21.72
CA ASN A 776 -10.78 -27.09 -22.89
C ASN A 776 -9.42 -27.77 -23.11
N ASP A 777 -9.17 -28.98 -22.56
CA ASP A 777 -7.92 -29.75 -22.83
C ASP A 777 -7.74 -30.10 -24.32
N SER A 778 -8.82 -30.02 -25.12
CA SER A 778 -8.78 -30.14 -26.59
C SER A 778 -8.22 -28.91 -27.32
N ASP A 779 -7.99 -27.80 -26.63
CA ASP A 779 -7.56 -26.52 -27.21
C ASP A 779 -6.15 -26.10 -26.76
N LYS A 780 -5.36 -26.99 -26.11
CA LYS A 780 -3.95 -26.74 -25.78
C LYS A 780 -3.08 -26.64 -27.04
N ILE A 781 -2.07 -25.76 -27.01
CA ILE A 781 -1.09 -25.69 -28.09
C ILE A 781 -0.11 -26.86 -27.94
N THR A 782 -0.15 -27.81 -28.87
CA THR A 782 0.76 -28.96 -28.89
C THR A 782 1.84 -28.79 -29.96
N PRO A 783 3.08 -29.28 -29.73
CA PRO A 783 4.12 -29.29 -30.76
C PRO A 783 3.66 -29.93 -32.07
N CYS A 784 3.92 -29.26 -33.19
CA CYS A 784 3.66 -29.81 -34.51
C CYS A 784 4.56 -31.03 -34.78
N ALA A 785 4.02 -32.00 -35.52
CA ALA A 785 4.85 -33.07 -36.06
C ALA A 785 5.97 -32.48 -36.94
N PRO A 786 7.19 -33.04 -36.90
CA PRO A 786 8.29 -32.57 -37.73
C PRO A 786 7.92 -32.56 -39.22
N SER A 787 8.09 -31.40 -39.85
CA SER A 787 7.79 -31.13 -41.26
C SER A 787 8.81 -30.14 -41.83
N ASP A 788 9.02 -30.17 -43.14
CA ASP A 788 9.83 -29.19 -43.86
C ASP A 788 9.11 -27.84 -44.03
N ARG A 789 7.79 -27.82 -43.84
CA ARG A 789 6.92 -26.64 -43.99
C ARG A 789 5.83 -26.59 -42.93
N TYR A 790 5.54 -25.40 -42.41
CA TYR A 790 4.49 -25.13 -41.43
C TYR A 790 3.59 -23.98 -41.91
N PRO A 791 2.31 -23.93 -41.50
CA PRO A 791 1.42 -22.82 -41.81
C PRO A 791 1.91 -21.53 -41.15
N VAL A 792 1.60 -20.38 -41.75
CA VAL A 792 1.83 -19.06 -41.15
C VAL A 792 0.62 -18.59 -40.35
N SER A 793 0.86 -17.77 -39.33
CA SER A 793 -0.22 -17.04 -38.63
C SER A 793 -0.85 -15.97 -39.53
N SER A 794 -2.05 -15.48 -39.16
CA SER A 794 -2.75 -14.42 -39.90
C SER A 794 -1.89 -13.16 -40.10
N ALA A 795 -1.22 -12.72 -39.03
CA ALA A 795 -0.33 -11.57 -39.05
C ALA A 795 0.88 -11.78 -39.98
N GLN A 796 1.52 -12.97 -39.90
CA GLN A 796 2.63 -13.31 -40.79
C GLN A 796 2.21 -13.37 -42.26
N LYS A 797 1.02 -13.90 -42.57
CA LYS A 797 0.48 -13.96 -43.94
C LYS A 797 0.37 -12.55 -44.53
N ARG A 798 -0.17 -11.60 -43.77
CA ARG A 798 -0.31 -10.20 -44.20
C ARG A 798 1.05 -9.51 -44.37
N LEU A 799 1.96 -9.66 -43.40
CA LEU A 799 3.30 -9.05 -43.45
C LEU A 799 4.09 -9.57 -44.66
N PHE A 800 4.00 -10.86 -44.97
CA PHE A 800 4.63 -11.43 -46.16
C PHE A 800 4.08 -10.83 -47.46
N ILE A 801 2.75 -10.74 -47.58
CA ILE A 801 2.09 -10.11 -48.74
C ILE A 801 2.52 -8.65 -48.90
N LEU A 802 2.57 -7.88 -47.81
CA LEU A 802 2.99 -6.48 -47.84
C LEU A 802 4.46 -6.33 -48.26
N SER A 803 5.33 -7.24 -47.82
CA SER A 803 6.74 -7.28 -48.26
C SER A 803 6.85 -7.52 -49.77
N GLU A 804 6.06 -8.43 -50.33
CA GLU A 804 6.05 -8.73 -51.78
C GLU A 804 5.49 -7.56 -52.60
N LEU A 805 4.51 -6.82 -52.07
CA LEU A 805 3.88 -5.68 -52.76
C LEU A 805 4.75 -4.43 -52.78
N HIS A 806 5.47 -4.15 -51.69
CA HIS A 806 6.23 -2.91 -51.51
C HIS A 806 7.74 -3.06 -51.71
N GLY A 807 8.23 -4.28 -52.00
CA GLY A 807 9.64 -4.56 -52.27
C GLY A 807 10.57 -4.32 -51.07
N ASP A 808 11.86 -4.15 -51.34
CA ASP A 808 12.93 -3.91 -50.35
C ASP A 808 12.74 -2.56 -49.61
N ASN A 809 11.93 -2.54 -48.56
CA ASN A 809 11.74 -1.39 -47.67
C ASN A 809 12.01 -1.74 -46.21
N THR A 810 12.24 -0.73 -45.37
CA THR A 810 12.49 -0.86 -43.93
C THR A 810 11.25 -0.61 -43.08
N GLY A 811 10.07 -0.44 -43.69
CA GLY A 811 8.84 -0.06 -42.99
C GLY A 811 8.41 -1.09 -41.95
N TYR A 812 8.75 -2.37 -42.12
CA TYR A 812 8.47 -3.45 -41.17
C TYR A 812 9.71 -3.96 -40.43
N ASN A 813 10.81 -3.22 -40.47
CA ASN A 813 11.90 -3.43 -39.52
C ASN A 813 11.44 -2.98 -38.13
N MET A 814 11.94 -3.64 -37.10
CA MET A 814 11.76 -3.27 -35.69
C MET A 814 13.12 -2.99 -35.07
N PRO A 815 13.72 -1.82 -35.38
CA PRO A 815 14.98 -1.47 -34.79
C PRO A 815 14.80 -1.09 -33.31
N ALA A 816 15.73 -1.51 -32.45
CA ALA A 816 15.76 -1.14 -31.04
C ALA A 816 17.20 -0.87 -30.59
N LEU A 817 17.39 0.14 -29.74
CA LEU A 817 18.70 0.51 -29.19
C LEU A 817 18.72 0.34 -27.68
N MET A 818 19.79 -0.28 -27.20
CA MET A 818 20.12 -0.37 -25.77
C MET A 818 21.50 0.23 -25.55
N GLU A 819 21.68 1.00 -24.50
CA GLU A 819 22.99 1.47 -24.07
C GLU A 819 23.62 0.47 -23.10
N ILE A 820 24.89 0.16 -23.34
CA ILE A 820 25.73 -0.62 -22.44
C ILE A 820 26.75 0.30 -21.80
N GLU A 821 26.71 0.39 -20.48
CA GLU A 821 27.72 1.06 -19.66
C GLU A 821 28.61 0.01 -18.99
N GLY A 822 29.85 -0.10 -19.47
CA GLY A 822 30.82 -1.09 -19.02
C GLY A 822 31.65 -1.71 -20.15
N ALA A 823 32.49 -2.68 -19.79
CA ALA A 823 33.27 -3.46 -20.75
C ALA A 823 32.39 -4.56 -21.37
N VAL A 824 32.54 -4.77 -22.68
CA VAL A 824 31.81 -5.82 -23.42
C VAL A 824 32.80 -6.82 -23.98
N ASP A 825 32.68 -8.07 -23.54
CA ASP A 825 33.29 -9.23 -24.18
C ASP A 825 32.52 -9.56 -25.47
N LYS A 826 33.18 -9.38 -26.61
CA LYS A 826 32.61 -9.59 -27.95
C LYS A 826 32.38 -11.07 -28.28
N GLU A 827 33.24 -11.97 -27.79
CA GLU A 827 33.13 -13.41 -28.07
C GLU A 827 31.95 -13.99 -27.32
N ARG A 828 31.83 -13.62 -26.04
CA ARG A 828 30.68 -13.96 -25.20
C ARG A 828 29.36 -13.41 -25.75
N LEU A 829 29.40 -12.23 -26.36
CA LEU A 829 28.24 -11.61 -27.01
C LEU A 829 27.74 -12.44 -28.18
N VAL A 830 28.65 -12.87 -29.06
CA VAL A 830 28.32 -13.74 -30.22
C VAL A 830 27.78 -15.09 -29.75
N GLN A 831 28.36 -15.69 -28.69
CA GLN A 831 27.88 -16.95 -28.12
C GLN A 831 26.48 -16.83 -27.51
N ALA A 832 26.21 -15.72 -26.79
CA ALA A 832 24.89 -15.46 -26.23
C ALA A 832 23.84 -15.32 -27.34
N LEU A 833 24.19 -14.65 -28.44
CA LEU A 833 23.30 -14.53 -29.59
C LEU A 833 23.03 -15.87 -30.27
N GLN A 834 24.05 -16.71 -30.47
CA GLN A 834 23.87 -18.06 -31.01
C GLN A 834 22.88 -18.86 -30.14
N THR A 835 23.06 -18.82 -28.82
CA THR A 835 22.18 -19.54 -27.87
C THR A 835 20.71 -19.08 -28.00
N ILE A 836 20.47 -17.79 -28.22
CA ILE A 836 19.12 -17.25 -28.44
C ILE A 836 18.52 -17.70 -29.77
N ILE A 837 19.31 -17.67 -30.84
CA ILE A 837 18.88 -18.15 -32.16
C ILE A 837 18.52 -19.63 -32.10
N ASP A 838 19.28 -20.43 -31.36
CA ASP A 838 19.02 -21.86 -31.17
C ASP A 838 17.76 -22.11 -30.34
N ARG A 839 17.57 -21.31 -29.28
CA ARG A 839 16.42 -21.37 -28.37
C ARG A 839 15.09 -21.03 -29.05
N HIS A 840 15.08 -20.01 -29.90
CA HIS A 840 13.85 -19.49 -30.51
C HIS A 840 13.80 -19.76 -32.02
N GLU A 841 12.97 -20.71 -32.44
CA GLU A 841 12.87 -21.12 -33.86
C GLU A 841 12.51 -19.97 -34.80
N SER A 842 11.75 -18.98 -34.31
CA SER A 842 11.34 -17.80 -35.06
C SER A 842 12.53 -17.05 -35.69
N LEU A 843 13.69 -16.98 -35.01
CA LEU A 843 14.87 -16.27 -35.50
C LEU A 843 15.64 -17.00 -36.60
N ARG A 844 15.38 -18.30 -36.77
CA ARG A 844 15.94 -19.17 -37.81
C ARG A 844 14.86 -19.64 -38.79
N THR A 845 13.82 -18.83 -39.00
CA THR A 845 12.69 -19.15 -39.89
C THR A 845 12.67 -18.25 -41.13
N THR A 846 12.37 -18.81 -42.30
CA THR A 846 12.12 -18.07 -43.56
C THR A 846 10.72 -18.35 -44.10
N PHE A 847 10.27 -17.53 -45.06
CA PHE A 847 8.89 -17.52 -45.57
C PHE A 847 8.89 -17.57 -47.10
N GLY A 848 7.88 -18.22 -47.70
CA GLY A 848 7.77 -18.32 -49.15
C GLY A 848 6.45 -18.88 -49.65
N TRP A 849 6.24 -18.78 -50.97
CA TRP A 849 5.11 -19.39 -51.67
C TRP A 849 5.36 -20.86 -51.97
N GLU A 850 4.39 -21.72 -51.69
CA GLU A 850 4.41 -23.13 -52.05
C GLU A 850 2.97 -23.62 -52.32
N ASP A 851 2.75 -24.26 -53.47
CA ASP A 851 1.43 -24.77 -53.89
C ASP A 851 0.29 -23.72 -53.83
N GLY A 852 0.62 -22.42 -53.95
CA GLY A 852 -0.34 -21.32 -53.88
C GLY A 852 -0.64 -20.80 -52.47
N GLU A 853 0.00 -21.35 -51.43
CA GLU A 853 -0.11 -20.89 -50.05
C GLU A 853 1.23 -20.32 -49.54
N ILE A 854 1.16 -19.47 -48.51
CA ILE A 854 2.35 -18.93 -47.84
C ILE A 854 2.70 -19.87 -46.68
N VAL A 855 3.96 -20.31 -46.63
CA VAL A 855 4.46 -21.23 -45.60
C VAL A 855 5.69 -20.64 -44.89
N GLN A 856 5.91 -21.10 -43.66
CA GLN A 856 7.16 -20.85 -42.92
C GLN A 856 8.03 -22.11 -42.88
N ARG A 857 9.35 -21.92 -43.02
CA ARG A 857 10.38 -22.96 -43.03
C ARG A 857 11.37 -22.69 -41.90
N VAL A 858 11.44 -23.63 -40.97
CA VAL A 858 12.30 -23.54 -39.79
C VAL A 858 13.62 -24.24 -40.08
N HIS A 859 14.74 -23.50 -40.14
CA HIS A 859 16.06 -24.04 -40.46
C HIS A 859 16.70 -24.64 -39.20
N PRO A 860 17.36 -25.82 -39.26
CA PRO A 860 17.90 -26.50 -38.07
C PRO A 860 18.97 -25.69 -37.31
N ALA A 861 19.68 -24.80 -38.00
CA ALA A 861 20.66 -23.89 -37.43
C ALA A 861 20.71 -22.60 -38.26
N ALA A 862 21.15 -21.52 -37.63
CA ALA A 862 21.42 -20.24 -38.29
C ALA A 862 22.64 -19.57 -37.64
N GLU A 863 23.49 -18.94 -38.46
CA GLU A 863 24.66 -18.22 -37.97
C GLU A 863 24.27 -16.81 -37.47
N PRO A 864 24.83 -16.34 -36.34
CA PRO A 864 24.57 -15.01 -35.80
C PRO A 864 25.15 -13.93 -36.71
N SER A 865 24.33 -12.93 -37.03
CA SER A 865 24.76 -11.74 -37.77
C SER A 865 25.09 -10.61 -36.81
N VAL A 866 26.38 -10.38 -36.59
CA VAL A 866 26.89 -9.33 -35.67
C VAL A 866 27.83 -8.39 -36.40
N GLU A 867 27.56 -7.09 -36.33
CA GLU A 867 28.43 -6.03 -36.84
C GLU A 867 29.04 -5.24 -35.69
N PHE A 868 30.37 -5.13 -35.67
CA PHE A 868 31.08 -4.29 -34.71
C PHE A 868 31.38 -2.94 -35.36
N LEU A 869 30.74 -1.89 -34.85
CA LEU A 869 30.78 -0.55 -35.41
C LEU A 869 31.53 0.39 -34.45
N GLU A 870 32.10 1.47 -34.99
CA GLU A 870 32.72 2.54 -34.19
C GLU A 870 32.30 3.90 -34.76
N ALA A 871 31.81 4.79 -33.90
CA ALA A 871 31.51 6.16 -34.26
C ALA A 871 31.70 7.09 -33.05
N GLY A 872 32.23 8.30 -33.30
CA GLY A 872 32.21 9.36 -32.28
C GLY A 872 30.78 9.90 -32.06
N PRO A 873 30.56 10.78 -31.05
CA PRO A 873 29.22 11.27 -30.70
C PRO A 873 28.42 11.86 -31.86
N GLU A 874 29.07 12.62 -32.76
CA GLU A 874 28.43 13.23 -33.93
C GLU A 874 28.12 12.23 -35.06
N GLY A 875 28.70 11.03 -35.03
CA GLY A 875 28.54 9.99 -36.05
C GLY A 875 27.53 8.89 -35.68
N ILE A 876 26.93 8.93 -34.49
CA ILE A 876 26.01 7.89 -34.00
C ILE A 876 24.79 7.76 -34.92
N ASP A 877 24.14 8.87 -35.27
CA ASP A 877 22.95 8.86 -36.13
C ASP A 877 23.24 8.25 -37.50
N GLY A 878 24.35 8.63 -38.14
CA GLY A 878 24.77 8.06 -39.41
C GLY A 878 25.06 6.55 -39.32
N ALA A 879 25.69 6.10 -38.23
CA ALA A 879 25.98 4.68 -38.02
C ALA A 879 24.72 3.83 -37.78
N VAL A 880 23.77 4.33 -36.98
CA VAL A 880 22.49 3.65 -36.73
C VAL A 880 21.66 3.56 -38.01
N ARG A 881 21.54 4.66 -38.77
CA ARG A 881 20.81 4.67 -40.04
C ARG A 881 21.43 3.76 -41.10
N ALA A 882 22.76 3.69 -41.17
CA ALA A 882 23.46 2.81 -42.11
C ALA A 882 23.32 1.32 -41.75
N PHE A 883 23.14 1.00 -40.47
CA PHE A 883 22.97 -0.37 -40.00
C PHE A 883 21.60 -0.95 -40.41
N ILE A 884 20.54 -0.14 -40.28
CA ILE A 884 19.15 -0.54 -40.59
C ILE A 884 18.97 -0.64 -42.10
N ARG A 885 18.57 -1.83 -42.58
CA ARG A 885 18.41 -2.10 -44.02
C ARG A 885 17.30 -3.13 -44.28
N PRO A 886 16.71 -3.19 -45.49
CA PRO A 886 15.63 -4.12 -45.78
C PRO A 886 15.99 -5.60 -45.50
N PHE A 887 14.99 -6.41 -45.19
CA PHE A 887 15.11 -7.87 -45.05
C PHE A 887 14.45 -8.58 -46.23
N GLN A 888 15.02 -9.71 -46.64
CA GLN A 888 14.44 -10.59 -47.64
C GLN A 888 13.89 -11.82 -46.92
N LEU A 889 12.57 -11.99 -46.95
CA LEU A 889 11.88 -12.95 -46.07
C LEU A 889 12.14 -14.42 -46.46
N ASP A 890 12.64 -14.66 -47.67
CA ASP A 890 12.98 -15.97 -48.21
C ASP A 890 14.36 -16.51 -47.75
N ARG A 891 15.17 -15.67 -47.10
CA ARG A 891 16.56 -16.00 -46.71
C ARG A 891 16.90 -15.49 -45.31
N LEU A 892 17.82 -16.21 -44.64
CA LEU A 892 18.37 -15.78 -43.35
C LEU A 892 19.52 -14.77 -43.55
N PRO A 893 19.80 -13.92 -42.53
CA PRO A 893 19.12 -13.81 -41.25
C PRO A 893 17.97 -12.78 -41.27
N LEU A 894 16.96 -12.97 -40.42
CA LEU A 894 15.88 -12.00 -40.16
C LEU A 894 16.08 -11.20 -38.86
N LEU A 895 17.26 -11.34 -38.24
CA LEU A 895 17.77 -10.59 -37.09
C LEU A 895 19.24 -10.24 -37.34
N ARG A 896 19.60 -8.98 -37.09
CA ARG A 896 20.97 -8.46 -37.13
C ARG A 896 21.24 -7.73 -35.82
N ILE A 897 22.44 -7.91 -35.28
CA ILE A 897 22.91 -7.21 -34.08
C ILE A 897 24.08 -6.30 -34.43
N GLY A 898 24.03 -5.06 -33.98
CA GLY A 898 25.13 -4.11 -34.08
C GLY A 898 25.68 -3.81 -32.70
N LEU A 899 26.99 -3.86 -32.50
CA LEU A 899 27.64 -3.31 -31.30
C LEU A 899 28.45 -2.08 -31.71
N LEU A 900 27.88 -0.91 -31.49
CA LEU A 900 28.47 0.39 -31.79
C LEU A 900 29.22 0.93 -30.57
N ARG A 901 30.54 1.04 -30.66
CA ARG A 901 31.34 1.70 -29.62
C ARG A 901 31.26 3.22 -29.77
N THR A 902 30.79 3.91 -28.73
CA THR A 902 30.68 5.39 -28.68
C THR A 902 31.75 6.03 -27.81
N ASP A 903 32.25 5.31 -26.79
CA ASP A 903 33.39 5.67 -25.93
C ASP A 903 34.12 4.38 -25.47
N ALA A 904 35.22 4.48 -24.75
CA ALA A 904 36.00 3.35 -24.21
C ALA A 904 35.19 2.41 -23.30
N ARG A 905 34.14 2.91 -22.63
CA ARG A 905 33.24 2.12 -21.76
C ARG A 905 31.75 2.30 -22.07
N LYS A 906 31.41 2.92 -23.20
CA LYS A 906 30.02 3.10 -23.62
C LYS A 906 29.81 2.52 -25.00
N HIS A 907 28.80 1.67 -25.11
CA HIS A 907 28.41 1.02 -26.35
C HIS A 907 26.90 1.16 -26.55
N LEU A 908 26.47 1.20 -27.79
CA LEU A 908 25.08 1.01 -28.18
C LEU A 908 24.95 -0.38 -28.80
N LEU A 909 24.02 -1.17 -28.28
CA LEU A 909 23.61 -2.45 -28.82
C LEU A 909 22.35 -2.23 -29.67
N LEU A 910 22.48 -2.46 -30.97
CA LEU A 910 21.44 -2.29 -31.97
C LEU A 910 20.84 -3.66 -32.27
N PHE A 911 19.52 -3.76 -32.17
CA PHE A 911 18.73 -4.87 -32.70
C PHE A 911 18.04 -4.37 -33.96
N ASP A 912 18.22 -5.04 -35.10
CA ASP A 912 17.43 -4.82 -36.31
C ASP A 912 16.83 -6.18 -36.72
N MET A 913 15.51 -6.30 -36.69
CA MET A 913 14.81 -7.54 -37.05
C MET A 913 13.52 -7.25 -37.80
N HIS A 914 13.06 -8.21 -38.60
CA HIS A 914 11.79 -8.06 -39.31
C HIS A 914 10.60 -8.39 -38.39
N HIS A 915 9.51 -7.61 -38.47
CA HIS A 915 8.30 -7.80 -37.66
C HIS A 915 7.60 -9.14 -37.88
N ILE A 916 7.93 -9.89 -38.94
CA ILE A 916 7.34 -11.22 -39.21
C ILE A 916 7.83 -12.32 -38.25
N VAL A 917 8.98 -12.12 -37.60
CA VAL A 917 9.60 -13.08 -36.66
C VAL A 917 9.55 -12.63 -35.20
N SER A 918 9.02 -11.44 -34.92
CA SER A 918 9.02 -10.84 -33.58
C SER A 918 8.00 -9.70 -33.49
N ASP A 919 7.70 -9.23 -32.30
CA ASP A 919 6.85 -8.06 -32.05
C ASP A 919 7.42 -7.15 -30.96
N GLY A 920 6.80 -5.98 -30.74
CA GLY A 920 7.29 -4.99 -29.76
C GLY A 920 7.40 -5.53 -28.32
N PHE A 921 6.54 -6.48 -27.92
CA PHE A 921 6.63 -7.14 -26.62
C PHE A 921 7.77 -8.17 -26.57
N SER A 922 8.01 -8.88 -27.68
CA SER A 922 9.11 -9.85 -27.82
C SER A 922 10.47 -9.19 -27.73
N VAL A 923 10.64 -7.95 -28.20
CA VAL A 923 11.92 -7.24 -28.17
C VAL A 923 12.44 -7.08 -26.73
N GLY A 924 11.57 -6.70 -25.79
CA GLY A 924 11.95 -6.59 -24.38
C GLY A 924 12.35 -7.94 -23.76
N LYS A 925 11.62 -9.01 -24.09
CA LYS A 925 11.94 -10.38 -23.65
C LYS A 925 13.27 -10.86 -24.22
N LEU A 926 13.48 -10.63 -25.52
CA LEU A 926 14.71 -10.98 -26.22
C LEU A 926 15.91 -10.28 -25.59
N ALA A 927 15.79 -8.98 -25.27
CA ALA A 927 16.84 -8.23 -24.58
C ALA A 927 17.12 -8.78 -23.17
N GLY A 928 16.08 -9.17 -22.43
CA GLY A 928 16.19 -9.80 -21.10
C GLY A 928 16.89 -11.16 -21.15
N ASP A 929 16.44 -12.06 -22.03
CA ASP A 929 17.05 -13.38 -22.23
C ASP A 929 18.49 -13.23 -22.71
N PHE A 930 18.77 -12.27 -23.58
CA PHE A 930 20.12 -11.94 -24.03
C PHE A 930 21.03 -11.48 -22.90
N ALA A 931 20.56 -10.58 -22.04
CA ALA A 931 21.33 -10.12 -20.90
C ALA A 931 21.65 -11.26 -19.92
N ARG A 932 20.67 -12.13 -19.65
CA ARG A 932 20.82 -13.28 -18.75
C ARG A 932 21.79 -14.34 -19.30
N ILE A 933 21.61 -14.72 -20.57
CA ILE A 933 22.50 -15.68 -21.24
C ILE A 933 23.91 -15.09 -21.33
N TYR A 934 24.03 -13.82 -21.70
CA TYR A 934 25.32 -13.12 -21.66
C TYR A 934 25.90 -13.17 -20.25
N GLY A 935 25.12 -12.94 -19.19
CA GLY A 935 25.52 -13.09 -17.78
C GLY A 935 25.93 -14.50 -17.34
N GLY A 936 25.70 -15.54 -18.16
CA GLY A 936 26.03 -16.93 -17.87
C GLY A 936 24.89 -17.73 -17.24
N VAL A 937 23.65 -17.23 -17.33
CA VAL A 937 22.45 -17.90 -16.83
C VAL A 937 21.91 -18.87 -17.89
N GLU A 938 21.70 -20.13 -17.51
CA GLU A 938 21.02 -21.12 -18.35
C GLU A 938 19.50 -20.98 -18.23
N LEU A 939 18.77 -20.97 -19.36
CA LEU A 939 17.32 -20.79 -19.41
C LEU A 939 16.60 -22.13 -19.67
N PRO A 940 15.44 -22.38 -19.04
CA PRO A 940 14.69 -23.63 -19.21
C PRO A 940 14.21 -23.83 -20.66
N PRO A 941 14.14 -25.05 -21.20
CA PRO A 941 13.72 -25.28 -22.58
C PRO A 941 12.28 -24.82 -22.83
N LEU A 942 11.99 -24.40 -24.06
CA LEU A 942 10.64 -23.97 -24.46
C LEU A 942 9.80 -25.21 -24.85
N PRO A 943 8.62 -25.42 -24.24
CA PRO A 943 7.79 -26.61 -24.49
C PRO A 943 7.11 -26.57 -25.87
N ILE A 944 6.91 -25.37 -26.41
CA ILE A 944 6.35 -25.10 -27.75
C ILE A 944 7.15 -23.98 -28.42
N GLN A 945 6.93 -23.80 -29.72
CA GLN A 945 7.58 -22.79 -30.55
C GLN A 945 6.54 -21.99 -31.33
N TYR A 946 6.93 -20.85 -31.91
CA TYR A 946 5.99 -19.97 -32.61
C TYR A 946 5.23 -20.67 -33.75
N LYS A 947 5.87 -21.61 -34.47
CA LYS A 947 5.22 -22.42 -35.51
C LYS A 947 4.03 -23.23 -34.98
N ASP A 948 4.09 -23.65 -33.71
CA ASP A 948 3.05 -24.46 -33.07
C ASP A 948 1.83 -23.60 -32.77
N TYR A 949 2.06 -22.38 -32.29
CA TYR A 949 1.02 -21.36 -32.15
C TYR A 949 0.38 -21.03 -33.51
N ALA A 950 1.17 -20.81 -34.57
CA ALA A 950 0.64 -20.51 -35.90
C ALA A 950 -0.25 -21.65 -36.44
N ALA A 951 0.17 -22.91 -36.25
CA ALA A 951 -0.62 -24.06 -36.66
C ALA A 951 -1.89 -24.27 -35.80
N TRP A 952 -1.80 -23.98 -34.50
CA TRP A 952 -2.96 -24.01 -33.60
C TRP A 952 -3.98 -22.92 -33.98
N GLN A 953 -3.52 -21.68 -34.21
CA GLN A 953 -4.38 -20.57 -34.63
C GLN A 953 -5.12 -20.92 -35.93
N GLU A 954 -4.43 -21.52 -36.91
CA GLU A 954 -5.04 -21.91 -38.18
C GLU A 954 -6.15 -22.95 -38.03
N LYS A 955 -5.99 -23.92 -37.12
CA LYS A 955 -7.01 -24.96 -36.86
C LYS A 955 -8.26 -24.44 -36.18
N ARG A 956 -8.15 -23.34 -35.42
CA ARG A 956 -9.26 -22.80 -34.63
C ARG A 956 -10.22 -21.93 -35.44
N PHE A 957 -9.80 -21.49 -36.63
CA PHE A 957 -10.67 -20.72 -37.53
C PHE A 957 -11.94 -21.51 -37.87
N GLY A 958 -13.10 -20.89 -37.63
CA GLY A 958 -14.43 -21.50 -37.85
C GLY A 958 -14.99 -22.30 -36.67
N SER A 959 -14.25 -22.42 -35.55
CA SER A 959 -14.83 -22.93 -34.29
C SER A 959 -15.88 -21.97 -33.72
N GLU A 960 -16.85 -22.50 -32.95
CA GLU A 960 -17.96 -21.69 -32.43
C GLU A 960 -17.51 -20.53 -31.54
N SER A 961 -16.50 -20.76 -30.68
CA SER A 961 -15.89 -19.70 -29.85
C SER A 961 -15.21 -18.62 -30.68
N PHE A 962 -14.58 -19.02 -31.79
CA PHE A 962 -13.92 -18.07 -32.69
C PHE A 962 -14.93 -17.22 -33.49
N LEU A 963 -16.05 -17.82 -33.92
CA LEU A 963 -17.14 -17.13 -34.62
C LEU A 963 -17.83 -16.07 -33.74
N GLU A 964 -17.77 -16.20 -32.41
CA GLU A 964 -18.31 -15.19 -31.51
C GLU A 964 -17.52 -13.88 -31.57
N HIS A 965 -16.18 -13.96 -31.51
CA HIS A 965 -15.32 -12.79 -31.68
C HIS A 965 -15.52 -12.14 -33.07
N GLU A 966 -15.66 -12.96 -34.12
CA GLU A 966 -15.99 -12.47 -35.48
C GLU A 966 -17.28 -11.65 -35.50
N ARG A 967 -18.36 -12.18 -34.90
CA ARG A 967 -19.66 -11.50 -34.87
C ARG A 967 -19.58 -10.17 -34.12
N TYR A 968 -18.82 -10.09 -33.04
CA TYR A 968 -18.60 -8.84 -32.32
C TYR A 968 -17.96 -7.79 -33.23
N TRP A 969 -16.82 -8.09 -33.85
CA TRP A 969 -16.10 -7.13 -34.69
C TRP A 969 -16.90 -6.73 -35.94
N LYS A 970 -17.64 -7.65 -36.54
CA LYS A 970 -18.57 -7.33 -37.65
C LYS A 970 -19.71 -6.40 -37.23
N ARG A 971 -20.21 -6.51 -36.00
CA ARG A 971 -21.20 -5.56 -35.47
C ARG A 971 -20.60 -4.16 -35.27
N GLN A 972 -19.40 -4.06 -34.70
CA GLN A 972 -18.72 -2.77 -34.47
C GLN A 972 -18.45 -1.98 -35.76
N PHE A 973 -18.19 -2.69 -36.86
CA PHE A 973 -17.94 -2.12 -38.19
C PHE A 973 -19.09 -2.35 -39.18
N ALA A 974 -20.32 -2.58 -38.68
CA ALA A 974 -21.50 -2.64 -39.53
C ALA A 974 -21.75 -1.31 -40.27
N VAL A 975 -21.33 -0.19 -39.66
CA VAL A 975 -21.21 1.13 -40.28
C VAL A 975 -19.75 1.37 -40.64
N PRO A 976 -19.43 1.85 -41.86
CA PRO A 976 -18.04 2.11 -42.26
C PRO A 976 -17.27 2.99 -41.26
N ALA A 977 -15.99 2.67 -41.04
CA ALA A 977 -15.10 3.42 -40.16
C ALA A 977 -14.77 4.79 -40.78
N PRO A 978 -14.95 5.90 -40.07
CA PRO A 978 -14.71 7.23 -40.63
C PRO A 978 -13.22 7.48 -40.81
N LYS A 979 -12.80 7.98 -41.98
CA LYS A 979 -11.43 8.50 -42.15
C LYS A 979 -11.19 9.66 -41.19
N LEU A 980 -10.05 9.64 -40.50
CA LEU A 980 -9.65 10.72 -39.61
C LEU A 980 -9.20 11.93 -40.45
N ARG A 981 -9.85 13.08 -40.23
CA ARG A 981 -9.64 14.33 -40.95
C ARG A 981 -8.90 15.34 -40.07
N LEU A 982 -7.66 15.01 -39.72
CA LEU A 982 -6.78 15.99 -39.10
C LEU A 982 -6.35 17.04 -40.14
N PRO A 983 -6.33 18.33 -39.80
CA PRO A 983 -5.59 19.33 -40.55
C PRO A 983 -4.11 18.93 -40.69
N THR A 984 -3.55 19.07 -41.88
CA THR A 984 -2.15 18.73 -42.19
C THR A 984 -1.40 19.95 -42.69
N ASP A 985 -0.10 20.05 -42.38
CA ASP A 985 0.79 21.13 -42.87
C ASP A 985 1.07 21.04 -44.36
N ARG A 986 0.85 19.87 -44.95
CA ARG A 986 1.15 19.55 -46.34
C ARG A 986 -0.01 18.76 -46.94
N ASP A 987 -0.31 19.02 -48.21
CA ASP A 987 -1.36 18.31 -48.92
C ASP A 987 -1.01 16.83 -49.09
N ARG A 988 -2.02 15.97 -48.88
CA ARG A 988 -1.88 14.51 -49.03
C ARG A 988 -1.67 14.07 -50.49
N THR A 989 -1.82 14.98 -51.46
CA THR A 989 -1.72 14.69 -52.90
C THR A 989 -0.41 15.20 -53.52
N GLY A 990 0.50 14.29 -53.89
CA GLY A 990 1.74 14.61 -54.63
C GLY A 990 2.77 13.45 -54.63
N GLU A 991 3.91 13.65 -55.30
CA GLU A 991 5.07 12.72 -55.35
C GLU A 991 5.62 12.32 -53.96
N ALA A 992 5.14 12.96 -52.87
CA ALA A 992 5.38 12.59 -51.47
C ALA A 992 4.86 11.18 -51.09
N GLY A 993 3.96 10.58 -51.89
CA GLY A 993 3.57 9.17 -51.72
C GLY A 993 4.71 8.17 -51.96
N ALA A 994 5.83 8.61 -52.55
CA ALA A 994 6.99 7.77 -52.83
C ALA A 994 7.89 7.51 -51.60
N SER A 995 7.76 8.29 -50.51
CA SER A 995 8.43 8.02 -49.24
C SER A 995 7.39 7.70 -48.15
N ALA A 996 6.73 6.55 -48.34
CA ALA A 996 5.48 6.19 -47.65
C ALA A 996 5.59 6.07 -46.11
N TYR A 997 6.79 6.01 -45.56
CA TYR A 997 7.04 5.76 -44.14
C TYR A 997 8.01 6.73 -43.47
N GLU A 998 8.40 7.84 -44.11
CA GLU A 998 9.24 8.85 -43.43
C GLU A 998 8.48 9.50 -42.26
N GLY A 999 9.11 9.46 -41.09
CA GLY A 999 8.54 9.97 -39.86
C GLY A 999 9.53 10.73 -39.01
N LYS A 1000 9.04 11.30 -37.91
CA LYS A 1000 9.84 11.89 -36.84
C LYS A 1000 9.08 11.72 -35.53
N THR A 1001 9.80 11.77 -34.40
CA THR A 1001 9.21 11.59 -33.07
C THR A 1001 9.39 12.83 -32.20
N VAL A 1002 8.35 13.22 -31.45
CA VAL A 1002 8.43 14.18 -30.34
C VAL A 1002 8.32 13.42 -29.02
N PHE A 1003 9.28 13.64 -28.12
CA PHE A 1003 9.24 13.09 -26.76
C PHE A 1003 8.85 14.18 -25.77
N PHE A 1004 7.95 13.86 -24.85
CA PHE A 1004 7.46 14.77 -23.82
C PHE A 1004 7.03 13.98 -22.58
N ARG A 1005 6.75 14.67 -21.47
CA ARG A 1005 6.44 14.02 -20.18
C ARG A 1005 5.38 14.77 -19.39
N ALA A 1006 4.54 14.01 -18.69
CA ALA A 1006 3.76 14.53 -17.58
C ALA A 1006 4.59 14.39 -16.32
N ASP A 1007 4.70 15.47 -15.54
CA ASP A 1007 5.44 15.44 -14.29
C ASP A 1007 4.79 14.49 -13.26
N GLN A 1008 5.49 14.28 -12.14
CA GLN A 1008 5.01 13.42 -11.07
C GLN A 1008 3.63 13.86 -10.52
N SER A 1009 3.36 15.17 -10.47
CA SER A 1009 2.12 15.71 -9.92
C SER A 1009 0.93 15.34 -10.82
N LEU A 1010 1.05 15.61 -12.12
CA LEU A 1010 0.05 15.27 -13.12
C LEU A 1010 -0.13 13.75 -13.23
N SER A 1011 0.97 12.98 -13.23
CA SER A 1011 0.93 11.51 -13.29
C SER A 1011 0.12 10.92 -12.13
N ARG A 1012 0.37 11.39 -10.90
CA ARG A 1012 -0.39 10.98 -9.71
C ARG A 1012 -1.87 11.34 -9.81
N ARG A 1013 -2.22 12.55 -10.25
CA ARG A 1013 -3.64 12.95 -10.39
C ARG A 1013 -4.38 12.13 -11.46
N LEU A 1014 -3.69 11.72 -12.53
CA LEU A 1014 -4.26 10.82 -13.54
C LEU A 1014 -4.50 9.40 -12.98
N GLU A 1015 -3.60 8.90 -12.12
CA GLU A 1015 -3.80 7.63 -11.42
C GLU A 1015 -4.95 7.70 -10.40
N GLU A 1016 -5.07 8.81 -9.68
CA GLU A 1016 -6.19 9.07 -8.76
C GLU A 1016 -7.53 9.16 -9.52
N LEU A 1017 -7.54 9.78 -10.70
CA LEU A 1017 -8.72 9.80 -11.58
C LEU A 1017 -9.09 8.40 -12.04
N ALA A 1018 -8.11 7.59 -12.44
CA ALA A 1018 -8.34 6.21 -12.84
C ALA A 1018 -8.96 5.40 -11.68
N ALA A 1019 -8.39 5.50 -10.48
CA ALA A 1019 -8.87 4.84 -9.28
C ALA A 1019 -10.30 5.27 -8.89
N SER A 1020 -10.56 6.57 -8.83
CA SER A 1020 -11.87 7.13 -8.43
C SER A 1020 -13.00 6.83 -9.41
N THR A 1021 -12.69 6.58 -10.68
CA THR A 1021 -13.67 6.23 -11.73
C THR A 1021 -13.76 4.73 -12.00
N GLY A 1022 -12.96 3.92 -11.30
CA GLY A 1022 -12.86 2.48 -11.55
C GLY A 1022 -12.42 2.17 -12.99
N THR A 1023 -11.53 2.99 -13.55
CA THR A 1023 -10.93 2.82 -14.89
C THR A 1023 -9.43 2.53 -14.76
N THR A 1024 -8.77 2.17 -15.87
CA THR A 1024 -7.31 2.06 -15.92
C THR A 1024 -6.69 3.34 -16.45
N LEU A 1025 -5.41 3.57 -16.14
CA LEU A 1025 -4.66 4.71 -16.70
C LEU A 1025 -4.68 4.72 -18.24
N PHE A 1026 -4.60 3.54 -18.87
CA PHE A 1026 -4.80 3.39 -20.32
C PHE A 1026 -6.12 3.99 -20.80
N MET A 1027 -7.24 3.70 -20.11
CA MET A 1027 -8.56 4.21 -20.50
C MET A 1027 -8.66 5.74 -20.34
N VAL A 1028 -8.06 6.29 -19.28
CA VAL A 1028 -7.99 7.75 -19.06
C VAL A 1028 -7.21 8.43 -20.19
N LEU A 1029 -6.01 7.93 -20.50
CA LEU A 1029 -5.16 8.49 -21.55
C LEU A 1029 -5.80 8.33 -22.94
N LEU A 1030 -6.44 7.18 -23.21
CA LEU A 1030 -7.16 6.94 -24.46
C LEU A 1030 -8.37 7.88 -24.60
N ALA A 1031 -9.12 8.12 -23.52
CA ALA A 1031 -10.23 9.07 -23.53
C ALA A 1031 -9.75 10.48 -23.84
N ALA A 1032 -8.70 10.96 -23.15
CA ALA A 1032 -8.07 12.25 -23.44
C ALA A 1032 -7.60 12.35 -24.90
N TYR A 1033 -7.02 11.27 -25.45
CA TYR A 1033 -6.56 11.25 -26.83
C TYR A 1033 -7.73 11.33 -27.84
N ASN A 1034 -8.82 10.59 -27.60
CA ASN A 1034 -10.02 10.67 -28.43
C ASN A 1034 -10.64 12.08 -28.41
N VAL A 1035 -10.68 12.73 -27.24
CA VAL A 1035 -11.17 14.12 -27.11
C VAL A 1035 -10.30 15.08 -27.90
N LEU A 1036 -8.98 14.96 -27.80
CA LEU A 1036 -8.04 15.79 -28.56
C LEU A 1036 -8.22 15.61 -30.08
N LEU A 1037 -8.28 14.36 -30.55
CA LEU A 1037 -8.52 14.05 -31.97
C LEU A 1037 -9.87 14.59 -32.45
N SER A 1038 -10.91 14.51 -31.62
CA SER A 1038 -12.22 15.06 -31.91
C SER A 1038 -12.19 16.59 -32.06
N LYS A 1039 -11.52 17.29 -31.14
CA LYS A 1039 -11.32 18.75 -31.19
C LYS A 1039 -10.61 19.18 -32.47
N TYR A 1040 -9.58 18.45 -32.90
CA TYR A 1040 -8.84 18.77 -34.12
C TYR A 1040 -9.56 18.42 -35.43
N SER A 1041 -10.34 17.34 -35.45
CA SER A 1041 -10.99 16.86 -36.67
C SER A 1041 -12.43 17.32 -36.83
N GLY A 1042 -13.04 17.83 -35.76
CA GLY A 1042 -14.48 18.09 -35.66
C GLY A 1042 -15.33 16.80 -35.73
N GLN A 1043 -14.73 15.62 -35.54
CA GLN A 1043 -15.41 14.33 -35.64
C GLN A 1043 -15.79 13.79 -34.26
N GLU A 1044 -17.00 13.25 -34.15
CA GLU A 1044 -17.49 12.58 -32.94
C GLU A 1044 -17.54 11.04 -33.09
N ASP A 1045 -16.94 10.51 -34.16
CA ASP A 1045 -16.76 9.09 -34.41
C ASP A 1045 -15.29 8.89 -34.75
N ILE A 1046 -14.54 8.37 -33.78
CA ILE A 1046 -13.08 8.25 -33.82
C ILE A 1046 -12.71 6.78 -33.65
N VAL A 1047 -11.84 6.28 -34.53
CA VAL A 1047 -11.27 4.93 -34.40
C VAL A 1047 -9.78 5.07 -34.14
N VAL A 1048 -9.34 4.58 -32.99
CA VAL A 1048 -7.94 4.54 -32.58
C VAL A 1048 -7.47 3.09 -32.53
N GLY A 1049 -6.39 2.78 -33.25
CA GLY A 1049 -5.73 1.49 -33.10
C GLY A 1049 -5.08 1.35 -31.73
N SER A 1050 -5.09 0.16 -31.15
CA SER A 1050 -4.33 -0.12 -29.92
C SER A 1050 -3.72 -1.51 -29.97
N ALA A 1051 -2.44 -1.62 -29.59
CA ALA A 1051 -1.74 -2.91 -29.58
C ALA A 1051 -2.04 -3.69 -28.30
N VAL A 1052 -2.34 -4.97 -28.45
CA VAL A 1052 -2.38 -5.93 -27.35
C VAL A 1052 -1.31 -7.00 -27.56
N ALA A 1053 -0.80 -7.57 -26.47
CA ALA A 1053 0.31 -8.53 -26.54
C ALA A 1053 -0.03 -9.82 -27.29
N GLY A 1054 -1.32 -10.17 -27.42
CA GLY A 1054 -1.78 -11.39 -28.11
C GLY A 1054 -1.32 -12.70 -27.48
N ARG A 1055 -0.90 -12.66 -26.20
CA ARG A 1055 -0.44 -13.81 -25.40
C ARG A 1055 -1.46 -14.09 -24.29
N THR A 1056 -2.66 -14.52 -24.68
CA THR A 1056 -3.77 -14.82 -23.74
C THR A 1056 -3.57 -16.13 -22.97
N ARG A 1057 -2.46 -16.85 -23.23
CA ARG A 1057 -2.15 -18.17 -22.68
C ARG A 1057 -0.74 -18.19 -22.09
N ALA A 1058 -0.57 -18.89 -20.97
CA ALA A 1058 0.71 -18.89 -20.24
C ALA A 1058 1.81 -19.62 -21.02
N GLU A 1059 1.49 -20.68 -21.78
CA GLU A 1059 2.44 -21.34 -22.68
C GLU A 1059 3.08 -20.41 -23.76
N LEU A 1060 2.45 -19.26 -24.06
CA LEU A 1060 2.94 -18.27 -25.03
C LEU A 1060 3.85 -17.19 -24.40
N GLU A 1061 3.82 -17.04 -23.08
CA GLU A 1061 4.56 -16.01 -22.34
C GLU A 1061 6.08 -16.01 -22.65
N PRO A 1062 6.78 -17.17 -22.62
CA PRO A 1062 8.23 -17.21 -22.81
C PRO A 1062 8.64 -17.19 -24.29
N LEU A 1063 7.69 -17.11 -25.23
CA LEU A 1063 7.96 -17.17 -26.67
C LEU A 1063 8.19 -15.79 -27.27
N ILE A 1064 9.07 -15.74 -28.26
CA ILE A 1064 9.20 -14.61 -29.18
C ILE A 1064 8.56 -14.96 -30.52
N GLY A 1065 7.97 -13.96 -31.16
CA GLY A 1065 7.26 -14.12 -32.42
C GLY A 1065 6.28 -12.99 -32.68
N MET A 1066 5.49 -13.13 -33.74
CA MET A 1066 4.51 -12.13 -34.16
C MET A 1066 3.15 -12.34 -33.45
N PHE A 1067 3.08 -12.11 -32.14
CA PHE A 1067 1.86 -12.31 -31.35
C PHE A 1067 0.95 -11.08 -31.28
N VAL A 1068 1.55 -9.88 -31.29
CA VAL A 1068 0.80 -8.62 -31.17
C VAL A 1068 -0.39 -8.60 -32.13
N ASN A 1069 -1.56 -8.37 -31.56
CA ASN A 1069 -2.77 -8.08 -32.31
C ASN A 1069 -3.10 -6.60 -32.15
N THR A 1070 -3.80 -6.02 -33.12
CA THR A 1070 -4.24 -4.62 -33.07
C THR A 1070 -5.75 -4.52 -32.97
N LEU A 1071 -6.24 -3.84 -31.94
CA LEU A 1071 -7.67 -3.61 -31.75
C LEU A 1071 -8.04 -2.24 -32.31
N ALA A 1072 -9.08 -2.18 -33.12
CA ALA A 1072 -9.61 -0.93 -33.66
C ALA A 1072 -10.70 -0.38 -32.71
N LEU A 1073 -10.29 0.43 -31.73
CA LEU A 1073 -11.16 0.96 -30.69
C LEU A 1073 -11.96 2.16 -31.23
N ARG A 1074 -13.25 1.95 -31.50
CA ARG A 1074 -14.18 2.97 -31.96
C ARG A 1074 -14.88 3.64 -30.78
N ASN A 1075 -14.77 4.96 -30.68
CA ASN A 1075 -15.35 5.74 -29.59
C ASN A 1075 -16.08 6.98 -30.11
N TYR A 1076 -17.01 7.49 -29.30
CA TYR A 1076 -17.89 8.59 -29.69
C TYR A 1076 -17.78 9.82 -28.75
N PRO A 1077 -16.71 10.63 -28.85
CA PRO A 1077 -16.49 11.82 -28.03
C PRO A 1077 -17.44 12.97 -28.43
N SER A 1078 -18.75 12.80 -28.23
CA SER A 1078 -19.74 13.84 -28.56
C SER A 1078 -19.59 15.06 -27.67
N LYS A 1079 -19.67 16.25 -28.27
CA LYS A 1079 -19.37 17.53 -27.63
C LYS A 1079 -20.26 17.86 -26.42
N GLU A 1080 -21.45 17.24 -26.34
CA GLU A 1080 -22.41 17.40 -25.24
C GLU A 1080 -22.10 16.52 -24.02
N LYS A 1081 -21.24 15.51 -24.14
CA LYS A 1081 -20.88 14.63 -23.02
C LYS A 1081 -19.93 15.35 -22.07
N SER A 1082 -19.99 14.99 -20.78
CA SER A 1082 -18.91 15.32 -19.86
C SER A 1082 -17.72 14.36 -20.05
N PHE A 1083 -16.52 14.78 -19.64
CA PHE A 1083 -15.35 13.94 -19.72
C PHE A 1083 -15.53 12.63 -18.94
N ARG A 1084 -16.03 12.68 -17.70
CA ARG A 1084 -16.24 11.46 -16.90
C ARG A 1084 -17.27 10.51 -17.51
N ARG A 1085 -18.33 11.04 -18.12
CA ARG A 1085 -19.31 10.22 -18.86
C ARG A 1085 -18.67 9.54 -20.07
N PHE A 1086 -17.88 10.29 -20.84
CA PHE A 1086 -17.18 9.72 -21.99
C PHE A 1086 -16.13 8.67 -21.56
N LEU A 1087 -15.41 8.92 -20.47
CA LEU A 1087 -14.46 7.96 -19.89
C LEU A 1087 -15.14 6.64 -19.49
N ALA A 1088 -16.36 6.68 -18.94
CA ALA A 1088 -17.14 5.47 -18.64
C ALA A 1088 -17.53 4.69 -19.91
N GLU A 1089 -17.83 5.37 -21.02
CA GLU A 1089 -18.07 4.70 -22.31
C GLU A 1089 -16.79 4.08 -22.88
N VAL A 1090 -15.66 4.80 -22.80
CA VAL A 1090 -14.35 4.29 -23.21
C VAL A 1090 -13.98 3.04 -22.40
N LYS A 1091 -14.29 3.01 -21.10
CA LYS A 1091 -14.11 1.83 -20.24
C LYS A 1091 -14.84 0.61 -20.80
N GLU A 1092 -16.13 0.73 -21.09
CA GLU A 1092 -16.92 -0.40 -21.60
C GLU A 1092 -16.47 -0.82 -23.00
N ASN A 1093 -16.24 0.13 -23.91
CA ASN A 1093 -15.76 -0.16 -25.26
C ASN A 1093 -14.41 -0.88 -25.25
N ALA A 1094 -13.47 -0.43 -24.39
CA ALA A 1094 -12.18 -1.07 -24.23
C ALA A 1094 -12.30 -2.46 -23.61
N ARG A 1095 -13.16 -2.65 -22.59
CA ARG A 1095 -13.41 -3.95 -21.96
C ARG A 1095 -13.94 -4.97 -22.97
N GLU A 1096 -14.98 -4.62 -23.73
CA GLU A 1096 -15.54 -5.51 -24.77
C GLU A 1096 -14.51 -5.82 -25.86
N ALA A 1097 -13.76 -4.82 -26.32
CA ALA A 1097 -12.71 -5.04 -27.31
C ALA A 1097 -11.62 -5.99 -26.80
N PHE A 1098 -11.23 -5.89 -25.52
CA PHE A 1098 -10.27 -6.81 -24.90
C PHE A 1098 -10.83 -8.22 -24.72
N GLU A 1099 -12.13 -8.39 -24.46
CA GLU A 1099 -12.79 -9.71 -24.40
C GLU A 1099 -12.79 -10.39 -25.78
N HIS A 1100 -12.80 -9.62 -26.87
CA HIS A 1100 -12.75 -10.14 -28.23
C HIS A 1100 -11.39 -10.00 -28.92
N GLN A 1101 -10.31 -9.83 -28.15
CA GLN A 1101 -8.96 -9.59 -28.67
C GLN A 1101 -8.32 -10.77 -29.43
N GLU A 1102 -8.90 -11.97 -29.34
CA GLU A 1102 -8.38 -13.16 -30.03
C GLU A 1102 -8.67 -13.16 -31.54
N TYR A 1103 -9.56 -12.28 -32.02
CA TYR A 1103 -9.83 -12.15 -33.47
C TYR A 1103 -8.72 -11.34 -34.16
N PRO A 1104 -7.99 -11.90 -35.14
CA PRO A 1104 -6.90 -11.19 -35.79
C PRO A 1104 -7.37 -9.97 -36.58
N PHE A 1105 -6.70 -8.83 -36.37
CA PHE A 1105 -6.94 -7.60 -37.12
C PHE A 1105 -6.86 -7.81 -38.63
N GLU A 1106 -5.90 -8.60 -39.11
CA GLU A 1106 -5.64 -8.78 -40.53
C GLU A 1106 -6.80 -9.52 -41.22
N ARG A 1107 -7.47 -10.44 -40.50
CA ARG A 1107 -8.69 -11.08 -41.00
C ARG A 1107 -9.84 -10.09 -41.03
N LEU A 1108 -10.04 -9.31 -39.97
CA LEU A 1108 -11.07 -8.27 -39.93
C LEU A 1108 -10.89 -7.28 -41.10
N ALA A 1109 -9.68 -6.81 -41.32
CA ALA A 1109 -9.34 -5.91 -42.43
C ALA A 1109 -9.55 -6.55 -43.81
N ALA A 1110 -9.18 -7.82 -43.98
CA ALA A 1110 -9.37 -8.53 -45.25
C ALA A 1110 -10.85 -8.80 -45.58
N GLU A 1111 -11.66 -9.15 -44.58
CA GLU A 1111 -13.09 -9.45 -44.75
C GLU A 1111 -13.94 -8.20 -44.98
N LEU A 1112 -13.61 -7.11 -44.29
CA LEU A 1112 -14.24 -5.81 -44.52
C LEU A 1112 -13.80 -5.19 -45.85
N GLY A 1113 -12.59 -5.55 -46.32
CA GLY A 1113 -12.03 -5.17 -47.61
C GLY A 1113 -12.03 -3.65 -47.85
N ASP A 1114 -12.08 -3.26 -49.13
CA ASP A 1114 -12.25 -1.86 -49.54
C ASP A 1114 -13.64 -1.30 -49.23
N ALA A 1115 -14.61 -2.12 -48.81
CA ALA A 1115 -15.99 -1.67 -48.61
C ALA A 1115 -16.12 -0.65 -47.46
N VAL A 1116 -15.17 -0.64 -46.53
CA VAL A 1116 -15.14 0.25 -45.37
C VAL A 1116 -14.32 1.52 -45.65
N ARG A 1117 -13.21 1.42 -46.40
CA ARG A 1117 -12.35 2.57 -46.78
C ARG A 1117 -11.69 2.36 -48.16
N PRO A 1118 -12.39 2.62 -49.28
CA PRO A 1118 -11.84 2.38 -50.62
C PRO A 1118 -10.62 3.28 -50.91
N GLY A 1119 -9.52 2.68 -51.36
CA GLY A 1119 -8.34 3.41 -51.86
C GLY A 1119 -7.55 4.20 -50.79
N GLN A 1120 -7.53 3.71 -49.55
CA GLN A 1120 -6.74 4.27 -48.45
C GLN A 1120 -5.63 3.33 -47.99
N ASP A 1121 -4.51 3.89 -47.50
CA ASP A 1121 -3.32 3.13 -47.09
C ASP A 1121 -3.56 2.26 -45.84
N ASN A 1122 -4.46 2.69 -44.93
CA ASN A 1122 -4.76 2.00 -43.68
C ASN A 1122 -6.25 1.56 -43.61
N PRO A 1123 -6.55 0.29 -43.28
CA PRO A 1123 -7.88 -0.29 -43.51
C PRO A 1123 -8.97 0.16 -42.53
N LEU A 1124 -8.67 0.41 -41.24
CA LEU A 1124 -9.70 0.73 -40.23
C LEU A 1124 -9.45 1.99 -39.39
N PHE A 1125 -8.21 2.44 -39.25
CA PHE A 1125 -7.83 3.63 -38.47
C PHE A 1125 -6.59 4.30 -39.06
N ASP A 1126 -6.42 5.59 -38.79
CA ASP A 1126 -5.27 6.39 -39.26
C ASP A 1126 -4.29 6.74 -38.13
N THR A 1127 -4.63 6.37 -36.88
CA THR A 1127 -3.88 6.72 -35.68
C THR A 1127 -3.94 5.61 -34.64
N MET A 1128 -2.93 5.57 -33.76
CA MET A 1128 -2.76 4.54 -32.76
C MET A 1128 -2.37 5.10 -31.39
N PHE A 1129 -2.90 4.49 -30.32
CA PHE A 1129 -2.51 4.75 -28.94
C PHE A 1129 -2.05 3.47 -28.24
N VAL A 1130 -0.87 3.52 -27.63
CA VAL A 1130 -0.29 2.40 -26.88
C VAL A 1130 0.16 2.87 -25.49
N HIS A 1131 -0.27 2.17 -24.45
CA HIS A 1131 0.22 2.37 -23.09
C HIS A 1131 1.00 1.14 -22.64
N GLN A 1132 2.25 1.32 -22.24
CA GLN A 1132 3.11 0.26 -21.72
C GLN A 1132 3.18 0.36 -20.19
N ASN A 1133 2.60 -0.62 -19.51
CA ASN A 1133 2.55 -0.68 -18.03
C ASN A 1133 3.90 -1.03 -17.37
N THR A 1134 4.98 -1.22 -18.15
CA THR A 1134 6.26 -1.67 -17.62
C THR A 1134 7.38 -1.07 -18.45
N ALA A 1135 8.17 -0.18 -17.86
CA ALA A 1135 9.45 0.21 -18.43
C ALA A 1135 10.36 -1.01 -18.49
N LEU A 1136 11.14 -1.16 -19.55
CA LEU A 1136 12.26 -2.09 -19.56
C LEU A 1136 13.25 -1.64 -18.47
N PRO A 1137 13.44 -2.42 -17.39
CA PRO A 1137 14.34 -2.05 -16.32
C PRO A 1137 15.78 -2.03 -16.81
N GLU A 1138 16.68 -1.41 -16.04
CA GLU A 1138 18.11 -1.66 -16.19
C GLU A 1138 18.39 -3.14 -15.95
N LEU A 1139 19.05 -3.79 -16.91
CA LEU A 1139 19.37 -5.21 -16.86
C LEU A 1139 20.85 -5.40 -16.53
N ASP A 1140 21.13 -6.38 -15.67
CA ASP A 1140 22.49 -6.87 -15.46
C ASP A 1140 23.00 -7.55 -16.72
N PHE A 1141 24.14 -7.10 -17.23
CA PHE A 1141 24.76 -7.57 -18.47
C PHE A 1141 26.20 -8.04 -18.18
N GLY A 1142 26.31 -9.10 -17.37
CA GLY A 1142 27.61 -9.55 -16.83
C GLY A 1142 28.18 -8.53 -15.84
N GLU A 1143 29.32 -7.93 -16.18
CA GLU A 1143 29.93 -6.83 -15.38
C GLU A 1143 29.47 -5.43 -15.84
N ALA A 1144 28.64 -5.34 -16.88
CA ALA A 1144 28.11 -4.11 -17.44
C ALA A 1144 26.61 -3.95 -17.14
N LYS A 1145 26.09 -2.75 -17.37
CA LYS A 1145 24.65 -2.45 -17.29
C LYS A 1145 24.08 -2.22 -18.67
N LEU A 1146 22.90 -2.77 -18.94
CA LEU A 1146 22.16 -2.61 -20.18
C LEU A 1146 20.86 -1.83 -19.91
N ARG A 1147 20.66 -0.69 -20.58
CA ARG A 1147 19.46 0.15 -20.42
C ARG A 1147 18.85 0.55 -21.75
N PRO A 1148 17.53 0.77 -21.85
CA PRO A 1148 16.91 1.29 -23.06
C PRO A 1148 17.48 2.65 -23.47
N TYR A 1149 17.63 2.89 -24.77
CA TYR A 1149 18.10 4.17 -25.30
C TYR A 1149 17.07 4.77 -26.25
N SER A 1150 16.52 5.93 -25.89
CA SER A 1150 15.52 6.64 -26.70
C SER A 1150 16.15 7.21 -27.97
N TYR A 1151 15.66 6.78 -29.13
CA TYR A 1151 16.17 7.18 -30.43
C TYR A 1151 15.04 7.35 -31.44
N ASP A 1152 15.13 8.37 -32.29
CA ASP A 1152 14.18 8.61 -33.38
C ASP A 1152 14.68 7.92 -34.66
N PHE A 1153 14.06 6.78 -34.97
CA PHE A 1153 14.37 6.00 -36.17
C PHE A 1153 13.92 6.68 -37.47
N GLY A 1154 13.11 7.73 -37.40
CA GLY A 1154 12.66 8.49 -38.56
C GLY A 1154 11.64 7.75 -39.43
N ILE A 1155 10.88 6.83 -38.84
CA ILE A 1155 9.87 6.02 -39.53
C ILE A 1155 8.49 6.32 -38.92
N SER A 1156 7.44 6.40 -39.74
CA SER A 1156 6.07 6.40 -39.24
C SER A 1156 5.09 5.66 -40.16
N LYS A 1157 4.36 4.68 -39.60
CA LYS A 1157 3.41 3.82 -40.33
C LYS A 1157 2.02 4.42 -40.44
N LEU A 1158 1.64 5.27 -39.49
CA LEU A 1158 0.31 5.87 -39.40
C LEU A 1158 0.43 7.39 -39.52
N ASP A 1159 -0.68 8.10 -39.58
CA ASP A 1159 -0.61 9.57 -39.59
C ASP A 1159 -0.02 10.07 -38.26
N LEU A 1160 -0.46 9.45 -37.14
CA LEU A 1160 0.07 9.68 -35.77
C LEU A 1160 0.08 8.37 -34.96
N THR A 1161 1.15 8.13 -34.20
CA THR A 1161 1.21 7.09 -33.16
C THR A 1161 1.62 7.71 -31.84
N LEU A 1162 0.73 7.69 -30.85
CA LEU A 1162 1.01 8.16 -29.50
C LEU A 1162 1.30 6.96 -28.59
N GLN A 1163 2.46 6.96 -27.93
CA GLN A 1163 2.82 5.94 -26.95
C GLN A 1163 3.10 6.58 -25.60
N SER A 1164 2.83 5.83 -24.53
CA SER A 1164 3.10 6.25 -23.15
C SER A 1164 3.67 5.10 -22.33
N TRP A 1165 4.57 5.40 -21.39
CA TRP A 1165 5.14 4.46 -20.43
C TRP A 1165 5.50 5.17 -19.13
N ALA A 1166 5.51 4.43 -18.03
CA ALA A 1166 5.98 4.93 -16.74
C ALA A 1166 7.52 5.05 -16.75
N ASN A 1167 8.05 6.13 -16.18
CA ASN A 1167 9.47 6.34 -15.95
C ASN A 1167 9.70 6.81 -14.51
N GLY A 1168 9.81 5.84 -13.59
CA GLY A 1168 9.76 6.14 -12.16
C GLY A 1168 8.39 6.73 -11.79
N PRO A 1169 8.32 7.90 -11.12
CA PRO A 1169 7.06 8.54 -10.74
C PRO A 1169 6.45 9.43 -11.84
N GLU A 1170 7.10 9.56 -13.01
CA GLU A 1170 6.64 10.38 -14.14
C GLU A 1170 6.06 9.50 -15.28
N LEU A 1171 5.14 10.04 -16.08
CA LEU A 1171 4.70 9.43 -17.34
C LEU A 1171 5.44 10.07 -18.51
N THR A 1172 6.11 9.25 -19.32
CA THR A 1172 6.78 9.69 -20.55
C THR A 1172 5.93 9.31 -21.77
N PHE A 1173 5.97 10.16 -22.79
CA PHE A 1173 5.25 9.99 -24.03
C PHE A 1173 6.17 10.12 -25.24
N SER A 1174 5.83 9.42 -26.31
CA SER A 1174 6.38 9.65 -27.64
C SER A 1174 5.25 9.80 -28.65
N LEU A 1175 5.29 10.88 -29.42
CA LEU A 1175 4.40 11.13 -30.55
C LEU A 1175 5.19 10.97 -31.85
N GLU A 1176 5.01 9.84 -32.50
CA GLU A 1176 5.54 9.57 -33.84
C GLU A 1176 4.53 10.08 -34.89
N TYR A 1177 5.02 10.73 -35.94
CA TYR A 1177 4.17 11.30 -36.99
C TYR A 1177 4.84 11.27 -38.37
N ARG A 1178 4.03 11.26 -39.42
CA ARG A 1178 4.50 11.35 -40.82
C ARG A 1178 4.98 12.76 -41.16
N THR A 1179 6.25 12.90 -41.55
CA THR A 1179 6.82 14.18 -42.00
C THR A 1179 6.25 14.61 -43.35
N ALA A 1180 5.70 13.69 -44.14
CA ALA A 1180 4.97 14.03 -45.35
C ALA A 1180 3.68 14.84 -45.08
N LEU A 1181 3.10 14.74 -43.87
CA LEU A 1181 1.85 15.39 -43.49
C LEU A 1181 2.04 16.55 -42.52
N PHE A 1182 2.96 16.40 -41.55
CA PHE A 1182 3.10 17.34 -40.45
C PHE A 1182 4.50 17.94 -40.35
N ARG A 1183 4.57 19.22 -39.95
CA ARG A 1183 5.80 19.88 -39.52
C ARG A 1183 6.09 19.53 -38.07
N HIS A 1184 7.37 19.66 -37.69
CA HIS A 1184 7.81 19.36 -36.33
C HIS A 1184 7.19 20.29 -35.29
N ASP A 1185 7.24 21.60 -35.52
CA ASP A 1185 6.67 22.58 -34.58
C ASP A 1185 5.17 22.32 -34.33
N THR A 1186 4.43 21.96 -35.38
CA THR A 1186 3.02 21.63 -35.31
C THR A 1186 2.74 20.42 -34.38
N MET A 1187 3.63 19.43 -34.38
CA MET A 1187 3.50 18.24 -33.53
C MET A 1187 4.00 18.48 -32.10
N VAL A 1188 4.91 19.43 -31.91
CA VAL A 1188 5.27 19.94 -30.57
C VAL A 1188 4.02 20.59 -29.94
N ASP A 1189 3.35 21.49 -30.67
CA ASP A 1189 2.12 22.14 -30.20
C ASP A 1189 1.01 21.10 -29.91
N PHE A 1190 0.87 20.06 -30.75
CA PHE A 1190 -0.05 18.95 -30.49
C PHE A 1190 0.26 18.22 -29.18
N SER A 1191 1.54 17.99 -28.86
CA SER A 1191 1.96 17.32 -27.62
C SER A 1191 1.71 18.17 -26.36
N GLU A 1192 1.91 19.49 -26.44
CA GLU A 1192 1.62 20.43 -25.36
C GLU A 1192 0.11 20.49 -25.07
N ARG A 1193 -0.71 20.53 -26.12
CA ARG A 1193 -2.17 20.49 -26.00
C ARG A 1193 -2.69 19.15 -25.47
N PHE A 1194 -2.00 18.04 -25.76
CA PHE A 1194 -2.32 16.76 -25.13
C PHE A 1194 -2.02 16.77 -23.63
N LEU A 1195 -0.85 17.29 -23.20
CA LEU A 1195 -0.57 17.47 -21.76
C LEU A 1195 -1.63 18.34 -21.09
N ARG A 1196 -2.09 19.41 -21.76
CA ARG A 1196 -3.16 20.26 -21.24
C ARG A 1196 -4.50 19.52 -21.12
N MET A 1197 -4.85 18.70 -22.10
CA MET A 1197 -6.02 17.84 -22.03
C MET A 1197 -5.94 16.87 -20.84
N LEU A 1198 -4.74 16.34 -20.54
CA LEU A 1198 -4.52 15.52 -19.35
C LEU A 1198 -4.67 16.32 -18.04
N GLU A 1199 -4.18 17.56 -17.99
CA GLU A 1199 -4.35 18.43 -16.82
C GLU A 1199 -5.82 18.75 -16.53
N LEU A 1200 -6.61 19.02 -17.58
CA LEU A 1200 -8.04 19.24 -17.49
C LEU A 1200 -8.76 17.97 -17.03
N ALA A 1201 -8.46 16.82 -17.66
CA ALA A 1201 -9.03 15.53 -17.28
C ALA A 1201 -8.77 15.21 -15.81
N ALA A 1202 -7.57 15.51 -15.31
CA ALA A 1202 -7.14 15.30 -13.94
C ALA A 1202 -7.59 16.39 -12.94
N GLY A 1203 -8.44 17.33 -13.38
CA GLY A 1203 -9.04 18.36 -12.53
C GLY A 1203 -10.13 17.79 -11.60
N GLU A 1204 -10.45 18.55 -10.54
CA GLU A 1204 -11.52 18.15 -9.61
C GLU A 1204 -12.91 18.27 -10.26
N GLU A 1205 -13.15 19.35 -11.03
CA GLU A 1205 -14.41 19.60 -11.71
C GLU A 1205 -14.51 18.83 -13.04
N ASP A 1206 -15.65 18.16 -13.27
CA ASP A 1206 -15.97 17.57 -14.57
C ASP A 1206 -16.40 18.68 -15.55
N PHE A 1207 -16.08 18.51 -16.83
CA PHE A 1207 -16.35 19.51 -17.89
C PHE A 1207 -17.02 18.85 -19.09
N ALA A 1208 -17.85 19.61 -19.80
CA ALA A 1208 -18.36 19.16 -21.09
C ALA A 1208 -17.22 19.17 -22.12
N LEU A 1209 -17.18 18.18 -23.02
CA LEU A 1209 -16.09 18.06 -23.99
C LEU A 1209 -15.96 19.28 -24.90
N ARG A 1210 -17.07 19.98 -25.18
CA ARG A 1210 -17.05 21.27 -25.90
C ARG A 1210 -16.29 22.37 -25.15
N ASP A 1211 -16.27 22.36 -23.82
CA ASP A 1211 -15.71 23.42 -22.98
C ASP A 1211 -14.21 23.20 -22.65
N ALA A 1212 -13.59 22.14 -23.21
CA ALA A 1212 -12.17 21.87 -23.05
C ALA A 1212 -11.31 22.92 -23.79
N ASP A 1213 -10.79 23.91 -23.05
CA ASP A 1213 -9.88 24.94 -23.56
C ASP A 1213 -8.43 24.43 -23.55
N LEU A 1214 -7.89 24.18 -24.74
CA LEU A 1214 -6.56 23.59 -24.91
C LEU A 1214 -5.49 24.60 -25.33
N LEU A 1215 -5.83 25.89 -25.49
CA LEU A 1215 -4.87 26.93 -25.91
C LEU A 1215 -4.37 27.75 -24.72
N GLU A 1216 -3.05 27.84 -24.55
CA GLU A 1216 -2.47 28.81 -23.64
C GLU A 1216 -2.58 30.26 -24.15
N GLN A 1217 -2.59 31.23 -23.23
CA GLN A 1217 -2.57 32.66 -23.58
C GLN A 1217 -1.32 33.05 -24.41
N SER A 1218 -0.20 32.39 -24.13
CA SER A 1218 1.08 32.51 -24.85
C SER A 1218 0.94 32.03 -26.30
N GLU A 1219 0.31 30.87 -26.49
CA GLU A 1219 0.04 30.25 -27.78
C GLU A 1219 -0.98 31.08 -28.59
N ARG A 1220 -2.07 31.55 -27.95
CA ARG A 1220 -3.04 32.47 -28.58
C ARG A 1220 -2.36 33.71 -29.14
N SER A 1221 -1.47 34.31 -28.35
CA SER A 1221 -0.70 35.49 -28.78
C SER A 1221 0.22 35.18 -29.96
N ARG A 1222 0.89 34.02 -29.95
CA ARG A 1222 1.75 33.54 -31.06
C ARG A 1222 0.94 33.26 -32.34
N ILE A 1223 -0.25 32.67 -32.20
CA ILE A 1223 -1.18 32.42 -33.31
C ILE A 1223 -1.67 33.76 -33.90
N GLU A 1224 -2.09 34.70 -33.06
CA GLU A 1224 -2.50 36.05 -33.51
C GLU A 1224 -1.37 36.80 -34.22
N GLU A 1225 -0.13 36.71 -33.72
CA GLU A 1225 1.04 37.30 -34.38
C GLU A 1225 1.34 36.64 -35.72
N ASN A 1226 1.24 35.31 -35.82
CA ASN A 1226 1.43 34.58 -37.07
C ASN A 1226 0.35 34.94 -38.10
N ILE A 1227 -0.92 35.04 -37.69
CA ILE A 1227 -2.04 35.50 -38.53
C ILE A 1227 -1.76 36.94 -39.01
N ARG A 1228 -1.38 37.86 -38.11
CA ARG A 1228 -1.02 39.25 -38.46
C ARG A 1228 0.18 39.33 -39.40
N ALA A 1229 1.12 38.38 -39.30
CA ALA A 1229 2.29 38.27 -40.16
C ALA A 1229 2.02 37.54 -41.50
N GLY A 1230 0.78 37.10 -41.74
CA GLY A 1230 0.40 36.36 -42.95
C GLY A 1230 1.01 34.95 -43.05
N LYS A 1231 1.40 34.35 -41.92
CA LYS A 1231 1.89 32.98 -41.85
C LYS A 1231 0.71 32.03 -41.65
N GLU A 1232 0.59 31.01 -42.51
CA GLU A 1232 -0.36 29.92 -42.31
C GLU A 1232 0.03 29.12 -41.05
N THR A 1233 -0.92 28.97 -40.13
CA THR A 1233 -0.77 28.08 -38.96
C THR A 1233 -1.82 27.00 -39.10
N VAL A 1234 -1.38 25.80 -39.49
CA VAL A 1234 -2.22 24.62 -39.44
C VAL A 1234 -2.56 24.41 -37.98
N PHE A 1235 -3.85 24.54 -37.63
CA PHE A 1235 -4.39 24.61 -36.27
C PHE A 1235 -4.71 25.99 -35.64
N ALA A 1236 -4.70 27.10 -36.40
CA ALA A 1236 -5.09 28.43 -35.89
C ALA A 1236 -6.61 28.73 -35.88
N ASP A 1237 -7.40 28.16 -36.80
CA ASP A 1237 -8.81 28.56 -37.04
C ASP A 1237 -9.85 27.75 -36.26
N PHE A 1238 -9.48 27.19 -35.10
CA PHE A 1238 -10.41 26.38 -34.31
C PHE A 1238 -11.34 27.25 -33.48
N GLU A 1239 -12.66 27.13 -33.67
CA GLU A 1239 -13.65 27.53 -32.66
C GLU A 1239 -13.44 26.62 -31.43
N PHE A 1240 -12.68 27.12 -30.46
CA PHE A 1240 -12.51 26.48 -29.15
C PHE A 1240 -13.77 26.59 -28.31
#